data_AF-Q4T956-F1
#
_entry.id   AF-Q4T956-F1
#
_cell.length_a   1.000
_cell.length_b   1.000
_cell.length_c   1.000
_cell.angle_alpha   90.00
_cell.angle_beta   90.00
_cell.angle_gamma   90.00
#
_symmetry.space_group_name_H-M   'P 1'
#
loop_
_entity.id
_entity.type
_entity.pdbx_description
1 polymer ?
#
loop_
_entity_poly.entity_id
_entity_poly.type
_entity_poly.pdbx_seq_one_letter_code
_entity_poly.pdbx_strand_id
1 'polypeptide(L)'
;MVNQVQSVDSGWQSSKTDSSGASNSSGESSKESSRCSTPGLDGDHSNRLRDKMRRRIESGDCWFSLEFFPPRTASGAVNLISRFDRMGAGGPLFIDVTWHPAGDPGSDKETSSMMIASTAVNYCGLESILHLTCCNQTKDKITGYLGKAKRLGLKNIMALRGDPVGADWEEEEDGFNYAIDLVKHIRSEFDDYFDICVAGYPTGHPEAESYEQDLRHLKEKVDAGADFVITQLFFRAETFLKFLEDCRRVGITCPVLPGIFPIQGYQSLRQLVKLSKLELPEEITSIIEPIKDNDAAIRNYGIQLAVQMCRVLLDSGKVPGLHFYTLNREVATMEVLRQLGLWIEDPRRPLPWAVSAHPKRKVEDVRPIFWSSRPKSYIYRTQDWDDFPNGRWGNSSSPAFGELNDYYLFYLKSKSSKEALLQMWGEELLSEESVFEVFTCYITAQTNRSGQKVLCLPWNDEPLAPETNLLKDELEKVNRRGVLTINSQPNINGKPSTDPIVGWGPAGGYVYQKAYLEFFTSSENVTALLKVLKKYEPRVNYHIVNVHGRNLTNAPDMQPNAVTWGIFAGREIVQPTVVDPVSFMSWKDEAFALWIEQWAKLYEDESPSRMIIQYIHGQRLSSGQLSVAGPGRHAGPAGRSGGGAGPGGGPAPGCVRVGWREAAPGGRSSLQAVVQPCDSTDEEGPKSPGPQDAHTGAGGPWLLGGEEPAAEPAPKAPPPGRRPHSGLRTGPLGSAPPRAPLLRFWFCLRAKPRLGCRSSTPATPSWAAESWDCPTPCPTQASFSSSQELWVRRQVRRPWQSPAHVHHTPVSFRYSGLRAAWPQSLRTPGEDFSCCGHNFAQHRR
;
A
#
# COMPACT_ATOMS: atom_id res chain seq x y z
N MET A 1 -41.26 26.56 -24.72
CA MET A 1 -40.71 26.98 -26.03
C MET A 1 -39.23 27.25 -25.79
N VAL A 2 -38.27 26.46 -26.28
CA VAL A 2 -38.00 25.95 -27.65
C VAL A 2 -37.28 26.99 -28.52
N ASN A 3 -35.95 26.86 -28.57
CA ASN A 3 -35.14 26.67 -29.79
C ASN A 3 -33.78 26.12 -29.32
N GLN A 4 -33.47 24.86 -29.60
CA GLN A 4 -32.78 24.38 -30.81
C GLN A 4 -31.30 24.82 -30.88
N VAL A 5 -30.41 23.87 -30.58
CA VAL A 5 -28.99 23.90 -30.96
C VAL A 5 -28.81 22.82 -32.03
N GLN A 6 -28.14 23.14 -33.14
CA GLN A 6 -27.89 22.20 -34.23
C GLN A 6 -26.60 21.40 -33.98
N SER A 7 -26.68 20.08 -34.10
CA SER A 7 -25.53 19.19 -34.23
C SER A 7 -25.08 19.12 -35.70
N VAL A 8 -23.77 19.19 -35.96
CA VAL A 8 -23.20 18.96 -37.29
C VAL A 8 -22.19 17.83 -37.22
N ASP A 9 -22.55 16.68 -37.80
CA ASP A 9 -21.62 15.57 -38.04
C ASP A 9 -20.64 15.91 -39.16
N SER A 10 -19.38 15.48 -39.00
CA SER A 10 -18.46 15.28 -40.13
C SER A 10 -17.37 14.26 -39.78
N GLY A 11 -17.61 12.99 -40.09
CA GLY A 11 -16.58 11.96 -40.02
C GLY A 11 -15.54 12.12 -41.13
N TRP A 12 -14.26 11.88 -40.82
CA TRP A 12 -13.18 11.88 -41.80
C TRP A 12 -12.68 10.47 -42.11
N GLN A 13 -12.42 10.22 -43.39
CA GLN A 13 -12.08 8.90 -43.92
C GLN A 13 -10.55 8.68 -43.91
N SER A 14 -10.12 7.45 -43.66
CA SER A 14 -8.73 7.05 -43.86
C SER A 14 -8.48 6.69 -45.32
N SER A 15 -7.52 7.37 -45.95
CA SER A 15 -6.98 7.01 -47.27
C SER A 15 -5.60 6.35 -47.14
N LYS A 16 -5.33 5.39 -48.01
CA LYS A 16 -4.00 4.76 -48.20
C LYS A 16 -3.43 5.18 -49.56
N THR A 17 -2.13 5.36 -49.62
CA THR A 17 -1.34 5.28 -50.87
C THR A 17 0.00 4.61 -50.59
N ASP A 18 0.30 3.55 -51.33
CA ASP A 18 1.59 2.86 -51.31
C ASP A 18 2.57 3.48 -52.32
N SER A 19 3.88 3.43 -52.07
CA SER A 19 4.87 2.77 -52.95
C SER A 19 6.34 3.06 -52.58
N SER A 20 7.18 2.03 -52.75
CA SER A 20 8.64 2.01 -53.02
C SER A 20 9.59 3.10 -52.46
N GLY A 21 10.69 2.67 -51.82
CA GLY A 21 11.78 3.55 -51.39
C GLY A 21 13.12 3.31 -52.11
N ALA A 22 14.07 4.24 -51.89
CA ALA A 22 15.49 4.11 -52.21
C ALA A 22 16.32 4.98 -51.22
N SER A 23 17.60 4.68 -51.07
CA SER A 23 18.49 5.32 -50.09
C SER A 23 19.27 6.52 -50.63
N ASN A 24 19.44 7.58 -49.82
CA ASN A 24 20.75 8.22 -49.66
C ASN A 24 20.85 9.14 -48.44
N SER A 25 22.07 9.54 -48.10
CA SER A 25 22.42 10.25 -46.86
C SER A 25 22.92 11.69 -47.08
N SER A 26 22.32 12.64 -46.37
CA SER A 26 22.95 13.90 -45.94
C SER A 26 22.10 14.52 -44.83
N GLY A 27 22.73 15.01 -43.76
CA GLY A 27 21.99 15.54 -42.59
C GLY A 27 21.78 17.05 -42.65
N GLU A 28 20.62 17.49 -42.17
CA GLU A 28 20.37 18.88 -41.74
C GLU A 28 19.71 18.89 -40.35
N SER A 29 19.99 19.94 -39.58
CA SER A 29 19.59 20.06 -38.17
C SER A 29 18.33 20.92 -38.02
N SER A 30 17.17 20.26 -37.93
CA SER A 30 15.91 20.91 -37.58
C SER A 30 15.69 20.92 -36.06
N LYS A 31 15.37 22.10 -35.52
CA LYS A 31 14.97 22.26 -34.11
C LYS A 31 13.47 21.98 -33.98
N GLU A 32 13.09 20.82 -33.45
CA GLU A 32 11.71 20.55 -33.02
C GLU A 32 11.57 20.43 -31.51
N SER A 33 10.35 20.64 -31.02
CA SER A 33 10.05 21.02 -29.64
C SER A 33 10.64 20.11 -28.56
N SER A 34 11.36 20.70 -27.61
CA SER A 34 11.71 20.09 -26.32
C SER A 34 10.44 19.91 -25.47
N ARG A 35 9.75 18.79 -25.65
CA ARG A 35 8.72 18.31 -24.71
C ARG A 35 9.44 17.69 -23.52
N CYS A 36 9.05 18.07 -22.30
CA CYS A 36 9.56 17.43 -21.09
C CYS A 36 9.32 15.93 -21.16
N SER A 37 10.34 15.13 -20.87
CA SER A 37 10.20 13.67 -20.83
C SER A 37 9.35 13.29 -19.62
N THR A 38 8.39 12.38 -19.81
CA THR A 38 7.58 11.87 -18.69
C THR A 38 8.50 11.12 -17.72
N PRO A 39 8.50 11.43 -16.41
CA PRO A 39 9.45 10.85 -15.47
C PRO A 39 9.40 9.32 -15.45
N GLY A 40 10.55 8.70 -15.71
CA GLY A 40 10.72 7.27 -15.48
C GLY A 40 10.63 6.97 -13.97
N LEU A 41 9.90 5.92 -13.59
CA LEU A 41 9.94 5.43 -12.21
C LEU A 41 11.36 4.93 -11.91
N ASP A 42 12.06 5.63 -11.00
CA ASP A 42 13.44 5.36 -10.59
C ASP A 42 13.60 3.88 -10.19
N GLY A 43 14.12 3.05 -11.11
CA GLY A 43 14.38 1.63 -10.89
C GLY A 43 15.51 1.32 -9.91
N ASP A 44 15.95 2.33 -9.14
CA ASP A 44 16.95 2.24 -8.10
C ASP A 44 16.49 3.01 -6.84
N HIS A 45 15.60 2.36 -6.08
CA HIS A 45 15.11 2.80 -4.77
C HIS A 45 16.22 2.94 -3.70
N SER A 46 17.48 2.65 -4.04
CA SER A 46 18.63 2.58 -3.12
C SER A 46 18.99 3.88 -2.39
N ASN A 47 18.59 5.03 -2.94
CA ASN A 47 19.25 6.31 -2.72
C ASN A 47 18.46 7.28 -1.82
N ARG A 48 19.16 8.25 -1.22
CA ARG A 48 18.55 9.25 -0.33
C ARG A 48 17.78 10.29 -1.15
N LEU A 49 16.93 11.08 -0.49
CA LEU A 49 16.07 12.04 -1.18
C LEU A 49 16.92 13.10 -1.91
N ARG A 50 17.98 13.60 -1.26
CA ARG A 50 18.94 14.54 -1.86
C ARG A 50 19.66 13.96 -3.10
N ASP A 51 19.92 12.66 -3.13
CA ASP A 51 20.58 11.98 -4.24
C ASP A 51 19.61 11.79 -5.42
N LYS A 52 18.36 11.42 -5.13
CA LYS A 52 17.27 11.36 -6.12
C LYS A 52 17.00 12.74 -6.74
N MET A 53 16.94 13.79 -5.91
CA MET A 53 16.83 15.18 -6.36
C MET A 53 17.99 15.55 -7.28
N ARG A 54 19.24 15.28 -6.86
CA ARG A 54 20.43 15.60 -7.65
C ARG A 54 20.39 14.92 -9.03
N ARG A 55 20.09 13.62 -9.10
CA ARG A 55 20.00 12.93 -10.40
C ARG A 55 18.95 13.55 -11.33
N ARG A 56 17.78 13.90 -10.81
CA ARG A 56 16.72 14.53 -11.62
C ARG A 56 17.08 15.95 -12.07
N ILE A 57 17.85 16.69 -11.26
CA ILE A 57 18.46 17.97 -11.65
C ILE A 57 19.50 17.75 -12.77
N GLU A 58 20.32 16.70 -12.67
CA GLU A 58 21.38 16.37 -13.64
C GLU A 58 20.83 15.83 -14.97
N SER A 59 19.68 15.13 -14.97
CA SER A 59 18.99 14.66 -16.18
C SER A 59 18.06 15.70 -16.81
N GLY A 60 17.64 16.72 -16.05
CA GLY A 60 16.62 17.68 -16.46
C GLY A 60 15.18 17.19 -16.27
N ASP A 61 14.97 16.10 -15.52
CA ASP A 61 13.64 15.55 -15.24
C ASP A 61 12.89 16.38 -14.18
N CYS A 62 11.92 17.18 -14.61
CA CYS A 62 11.04 17.92 -13.70
C CYS A 62 10.19 16.97 -12.83
N TRP A 63 9.97 17.34 -11.56
CA TRP A 63 9.23 16.51 -10.60
C TRP A 63 8.32 17.33 -9.67
N PHE A 64 7.53 16.64 -8.83
CA PHE A 64 6.66 17.28 -7.84
C PHE A 64 6.67 16.57 -6.48
N SER A 65 6.19 17.27 -5.45
CA SER A 65 5.95 16.77 -4.10
C SER A 65 4.62 17.28 -3.54
N LEU A 66 4.09 16.64 -2.49
CA LEU A 66 2.74 16.86 -1.97
C LEU A 66 2.74 16.99 -0.44
N GLU A 67 2.30 18.12 0.11
CA GLU A 67 2.13 18.31 1.55
C GLU A 67 0.72 17.94 2.03
N PHE A 68 0.65 17.23 3.15
CA PHE A 68 -0.56 16.80 3.84
C PHE A 68 -0.49 17.13 5.35
N PHE A 69 -1.65 17.24 6.00
CA PHE A 69 -1.73 17.46 7.45
C PHE A 69 -2.38 16.28 8.20
N PRO A 70 -1.94 15.99 9.45
CA PRO A 70 -2.54 14.94 10.29
C PRO A 70 -4.05 15.20 10.51
N PRO A 71 -4.94 14.25 10.15
CA PRO A 71 -6.38 14.42 10.35
C PRO A 71 -6.75 14.32 11.84
N ARG A 72 -7.73 15.12 12.28
CA ARG A 72 -8.16 15.15 13.70
C ARG A 72 -9.05 13.97 14.13
N THR A 73 -9.39 13.05 13.23
CA THR A 73 -10.29 11.92 13.50
C THR A 73 -9.82 10.63 12.83
N ALA A 74 -10.23 9.49 13.41
CA ALA A 74 -10.08 8.15 12.86
C ALA A 74 -10.48 8.07 11.39
N SER A 75 -11.73 8.43 11.07
CA SER A 75 -12.25 8.44 9.69
C SER A 75 -11.45 9.37 8.76
N GLY A 76 -10.91 10.47 9.28
CA GLY A 76 -9.99 11.34 8.55
C GLY A 76 -8.68 10.65 8.16
N ALA A 77 -8.09 9.84 9.06
CA ALA A 77 -6.87 9.10 8.79
C ALA A 77 -7.08 8.00 7.72
N VAL A 78 -8.16 7.21 7.78
CA VAL A 78 -8.49 6.21 6.71
C VAL A 78 -8.63 6.90 5.35
N ASN A 79 -9.30 8.05 5.32
CA ASN A 79 -9.52 8.83 4.10
C ASN A 79 -8.22 9.44 3.55
N LEU A 80 -7.29 9.86 4.42
CA LEU A 80 -5.98 10.37 4.00
C LEU A 80 -5.08 9.25 3.46
N ILE A 81 -5.07 8.07 4.07
CA ILE A 81 -4.29 6.92 3.60
C ILE A 81 -4.83 6.43 2.25
N SER A 82 -6.15 6.40 2.09
CA SER A 82 -6.78 6.13 0.79
C SER A 82 -6.48 7.22 -0.25
N ARG A 83 -6.17 8.45 0.18
CA ARG A 83 -5.67 9.53 -0.69
C ARG A 83 -4.18 9.36 -1.01
N PHE A 84 -3.34 8.87 -0.10
CA PHE A 84 -1.95 8.50 -0.40
C PHE A 84 -1.89 7.41 -1.48
N ASP A 85 -2.68 6.34 -1.33
CA ASP A 85 -2.77 5.26 -2.31
C ASP A 85 -3.17 5.80 -3.72
N ARG A 86 -4.07 6.79 -3.81
CA ARG A 86 -4.46 7.44 -5.09
C ARG A 86 -3.46 8.48 -5.61
N MET A 87 -2.89 9.32 -4.74
CA MET A 87 -2.01 10.41 -5.16
C MET A 87 -0.57 9.94 -5.43
N GLY A 88 -0.15 8.82 -4.82
CA GLY A 88 1.10 8.14 -5.13
C GLY A 88 1.18 7.60 -6.55
N ALA A 89 0.03 7.24 -7.17
CA ALA A 89 -0.02 6.75 -8.55
C ALA A 89 0.53 7.76 -9.57
N GLY A 90 0.42 9.07 -9.30
CA GLY A 90 0.94 10.13 -10.18
C GLY A 90 2.46 10.25 -10.22
N GLY A 91 3.20 9.54 -9.36
CA GLY A 91 4.66 9.55 -9.31
C GLY A 91 5.33 10.73 -8.57
N PRO A 92 4.85 11.18 -7.40
CA PRO A 92 5.56 12.20 -6.61
C PRO A 92 6.97 11.74 -6.24
N LEU A 93 7.93 12.67 -6.19
CA LEU A 93 9.28 12.36 -5.71
C LEU A 93 9.29 12.07 -4.20
N PHE A 94 8.44 12.79 -3.45
CA PHE A 94 8.21 12.62 -2.02
C PHE A 94 6.87 13.24 -1.58
N ILE A 95 6.40 12.91 -0.38
CA ILE A 95 5.27 13.58 0.29
C ILE A 95 5.65 14.09 1.68
N ASP A 96 4.96 15.11 2.17
CA ASP A 96 5.25 15.77 3.43
C ASP A 96 4.08 15.66 4.40
N VAL A 97 4.38 15.47 5.70
CA VAL A 97 3.38 15.39 6.77
C VAL A 97 3.68 16.45 7.83
N THR A 98 2.79 17.44 7.93
CA THR A 98 2.96 18.58 8.85
C THR A 98 2.87 18.18 10.32
N TRP A 99 3.44 19.03 11.18
CA TRP A 99 3.59 18.80 12.61
C TRP A 99 3.12 20.01 13.39
N HIS A 100 2.26 19.79 14.38
CA HIS A 100 1.74 20.85 15.24
C HIS A 100 1.55 20.30 16.67
N PRO A 101 2.20 20.88 17.72
CA PRO A 101 2.22 20.30 19.06
C PRO A 101 0.85 19.95 19.66
N ALA A 102 -0.18 20.77 19.42
CA ALA A 102 -1.54 20.51 19.92
C ALA A 102 -2.24 19.27 19.32
N GLY A 103 -1.65 18.62 18.31
CA GLY A 103 -2.13 17.34 17.76
C GLY A 103 -1.58 16.09 18.45
N ASP A 104 -0.73 16.25 19.49
CA ASP A 104 0.09 15.16 20.06
C ASP A 104 0.88 14.37 18.97
N PRO A 105 1.63 15.07 18.12
CA PRO A 105 2.07 14.56 16.80
C PRO A 105 3.13 13.46 16.85
N GLY A 106 3.82 13.28 17.98
CA GLY A 106 4.81 12.20 18.19
C GLY A 106 4.24 10.92 18.79
N SER A 107 2.98 10.92 19.22
CA SER A 107 2.30 9.78 19.85
C SER A 107 2.05 8.60 18.90
N ASP A 108 1.57 7.49 19.44
CA ASP A 108 1.18 6.28 18.70
C ASP A 108 -0.30 6.29 18.27
N LYS A 109 -0.97 7.44 18.39
CA LYS A 109 -2.33 7.64 17.88
C LYS A 109 -2.33 7.59 16.35
N GLU A 110 -3.32 6.93 15.76
CA GLU A 110 -3.55 6.86 14.30
C GLU A 110 -3.66 8.23 13.60
N THR A 111 -3.97 9.28 14.37
CA THR A 111 -4.07 10.68 13.94
C THR A 111 -2.78 11.49 14.09
N SER A 112 -1.69 10.92 14.63
CA SER A 112 -0.43 11.64 14.87
C SER A 112 0.39 11.80 13.58
N SER A 113 1.15 12.90 13.46
CA SER A 113 2.07 13.12 12.32
C SER A 113 3.05 11.95 12.15
N MET A 114 3.57 11.42 13.26
CA MET A 114 4.48 10.28 13.30
C MET A 114 3.84 9.02 12.70
N MET A 115 2.59 8.70 13.04
CA MET A 115 1.91 7.50 12.54
C MET A 115 1.41 7.66 11.10
N ILE A 116 0.98 8.86 10.70
CA ILE A 116 0.62 9.16 9.31
C ILE A 116 1.85 9.08 8.38
N ALA A 117 2.99 9.67 8.77
CA ALA A 117 4.23 9.60 8.00
C ALA A 117 4.82 8.17 7.96
N SER A 118 4.81 7.45 9.09
CA SER A 118 5.17 6.03 9.14
C SER A 118 4.29 5.18 8.21
N THR A 119 2.98 5.48 8.15
CA THR A 119 2.05 4.76 7.28
C THR A 119 2.35 4.97 5.80
N ALA A 120 2.68 6.20 5.40
CA ALA A 120 3.08 6.51 4.03
C ALA A 120 4.32 5.72 3.58
N VAL A 121 5.36 5.65 4.42
CA VAL A 121 6.58 4.86 4.16
C VAL A 121 6.29 3.36 4.11
N ASN A 122 5.69 2.82 5.17
CA ASN A 122 5.61 1.38 5.39
C ASN A 122 4.52 0.71 4.52
N TYR A 123 3.35 1.34 4.41
CA TYR A 123 2.14 0.74 3.83
C TYR A 123 1.72 1.31 2.48
N CYS A 124 2.14 2.53 2.12
CA CYS A 124 1.88 3.15 0.81
C CYS A 124 3.10 3.19 -0.12
N GLY A 125 4.31 2.87 0.38
CA GLY A 125 5.55 2.86 -0.41
C GLY A 125 6.08 4.26 -0.77
N LEU A 126 5.64 5.31 -0.07
CA LEU A 126 5.97 6.70 -0.39
C LEU A 126 7.18 7.20 0.38
N GLU A 127 8.14 7.76 -0.35
CA GLU A 127 9.22 8.59 0.20
C GLU A 127 8.57 9.77 0.96
N SER A 128 8.83 9.88 2.26
CA SER A 128 8.07 10.78 3.14
C SER A 128 8.96 11.66 4.01
N ILE A 129 8.63 12.94 4.15
CA ILE A 129 9.24 13.87 5.11
C ILE A 129 8.30 14.07 6.30
N LEU A 130 8.83 13.91 7.51
CA LEU A 130 8.13 14.28 8.74
C LEU A 130 8.58 15.70 9.15
N HIS A 131 7.62 16.62 9.32
CA HIS A 131 7.93 17.93 9.89
C HIS A 131 8.23 17.77 11.39
N LEU A 132 9.10 18.62 11.94
CA LEU A 132 9.42 18.63 13.36
C LEU A 132 9.67 20.07 13.82
N THR A 133 8.84 20.55 14.75
CA THR A 133 8.98 21.90 15.37
C THR A 133 9.71 21.81 16.71
N CYS A 134 10.65 22.71 16.96
CA CYS A 134 11.46 22.72 18.19
C CYS A 134 10.90 23.58 19.34
N CYS A 135 10.02 24.56 19.07
CA CYS A 135 9.42 25.41 20.12
C CYS A 135 8.79 24.60 21.26
N ASN A 136 9.13 24.96 22.50
CA ASN A 136 8.61 24.39 23.74
C ASN A 136 8.85 22.86 23.85
N GLN A 137 9.97 22.37 23.30
CA GLN A 137 10.40 20.97 23.35
C GLN A 137 11.81 20.85 23.92
N THR A 138 12.01 19.98 24.92
CA THR A 138 13.36 19.67 25.42
C THR A 138 14.17 18.83 24.42
N LYS A 139 15.50 18.93 24.50
CA LYS A 139 16.47 18.13 23.72
C LYS A 139 16.16 16.62 23.78
N ASP A 140 15.94 16.07 24.97
CA ASP A 140 15.56 14.66 25.19
C ASP A 140 14.29 14.26 24.41
N LYS A 141 13.28 15.14 24.38
CA LYS A 141 11.99 14.89 23.72
C LYS A 141 12.14 14.89 22.20
N ILE A 142 12.93 15.81 21.66
CA ILE A 142 13.31 15.84 20.24
C ILE A 142 14.14 14.61 19.86
N THR A 143 15.17 14.24 20.64
CA THR A 143 15.94 13.00 20.42
C THR A 143 15.05 11.76 20.47
N GLY A 144 14.08 11.72 21.39
CA GLY A 144 13.07 10.66 21.48
C GLY A 144 12.20 10.54 20.21
N TYR A 145 11.74 11.67 19.66
CA TYR A 145 10.98 11.70 18.41
C TYR A 145 11.82 11.32 17.18
N LEU A 146 13.06 11.83 17.06
CA LEU A 146 13.99 11.46 15.98
C LEU A 146 14.34 9.96 16.04
N GLY A 147 14.62 9.45 17.24
CA GLY A 147 14.85 8.01 17.47
C GLY A 147 13.63 7.16 17.13
N LYS A 148 12.40 7.64 17.37
CA LYS A 148 11.16 6.97 16.95
C LYS A 148 10.99 6.99 15.43
N ALA A 149 11.20 8.13 14.79
CA ALA A 149 11.14 8.27 13.33
C ALA A 149 12.12 7.31 12.63
N LYS A 150 13.38 7.26 13.09
CA LYS A 150 14.41 6.33 12.61
C LYS A 150 14.01 4.86 12.75
N ARG A 151 13.38 4.46 13.87
CA ARG A 151 12.87 3.08 14.06
C ARG A 151 11.70 2.74 13.15
N LEU A 152 10.90 3.72 12.75
CA LEU A 152 9.77 3.55 11.83
C LEU A 152 10.18 3.69 10.34
N GLY A 153 11.48 3.82 10.07
CA GLY A 153 12.05 3.90 8.72
C GLY A 153 11.98 5.27 8.04
N LEU A 154 11.55 6.31 8.75
CA LEU A 154 11.62 7.68 8.25
C LEU A 154 13.09 8.14 8.18
N LYS A 155 13.46 8.76 7.05
CA LYS A 155 14.83 9.19 6.75
C LYS A 155 14.94 10.64 6.26
N ASN A 156 13.83 11.38 6.24
CA ASN A 156 13.80 12.79 5.85
C ASN A 156 13.02 13.60 6.92
N ILE A 157 13.56 14.74 7.35
CA ILE A 157 12.97 15.60 8.39
C ILE A 157 12.91 17.06 7.90
N MET A 158 11.76 17.73 8.04
CA MET A 158 11.70 19.19 7.89
C MET A 158 11.93 19.84 9.25
N ALA A 159 13.10 20.46 9.42
CA ALA A 159 13.48 21.14 10.65
C ALA A 159 12.86 22.54 10.70
N LEU A 160 11.94 22.75 11.64
CA LEU A 160 11.17 23.98 11.80
C LEU A 160 11.33 24.54 13.22
N ARG A 161 11.20 25.87 13.35
CA ARG A 161 11.04 26.53 14.65
C ARG A 161 9.69 26.11 15.25
N GLY A 162 8.63 26.40 14.51
CA GLY A 162 7.26 26.39 15.00
C GLY A 162 6.79 27.80 15.38
N ASP A 163 5.49 27.91 15.65
CA ASP A 163 4.85 29.14 16.10
C ASP A 163 4.63 29.08 17.63
N PRO A 164 4.77 30.21 18.35
CA PRO A 164 4.57 30.24 19.79
C PRO A 164 3.11 29.93 20.17
N VAL A 165 2.91 29.15 21.24
CA VAL A 165 1.58 28.78 21.75
C VAL A 165 1.10 29.81 22.78
N GLY A 166 0.97 31.07 22.34
CA GLY A 166 0.64 32.20 23.22
C GLY A 166 0.65 33.54 22.48
N ALA A 167 0.64 34.64 23.25
CA ALA A 167 0.94 35.97 22.74
C ALA A 167 2.45 36.27 22.81
N ASP A 168 3.12 35.72 23.82
CA ASP A 168 4.52 35.98 24.16
C ASP A 168 5.41 34.79 23.77
N TRP A 169 6.64 35.10 23.36
CA TRP A 169 7.71 34.12 23.11
C TRP A 169 8.79 34.33 24.17
N GLU A 170 9.12 33.27 24.90
CA GLU A 170 10.17 33.24 25.92
C GLU A 170 11.29 32.30 25.44
N GLU A 171 12.55 32.71 25.62
CA GLU A 171 13.70 31.84 25.35
C GLU A 171 13.78 30.75 26.43
N GLU A 172 13.77 29.48 26.03
CA GLU A 172 14.01 28.37 26.96
C GLU A 172 15.53 28.26 27.21
N GLU A 173 15.97 28.56 28.43
CA GLU A 173 17.34 28.29 28.85
C GLU A 173 17.61 26.77 28.71
N ASP A 174 18.65 26.41 27.97
CA ASP A 174 18.94 25.04 27.48
C ASP A 174 17.92 24.40 26.49
N GLY A 175 16.96 25.15 25.94
CA GLY A 175 15.99 24.69 24.94
C GLY A 175 16.45 24.77 23.47
N PHE A 176 15.47 25.00 22.56
CA PHE A 176 15.69 25.25 21.13
C PHE A 176 14.98 26.55 20.68
N ASN A 177 15.74 27.62 20.51
CA ASN A 177 15.16 28.93 20.15
C ASN A 177 14.92 29.06 18.64
N TYR A 178 15.75 28.43 17.79
CA TYR A 178 15.67 28.55 16.33
C TYR A 178 15.78 27.21 15.60
N ALA A 179 15.24 27.15 14.37
CA ALA A 179 15.30 25.96 13.53
C ALA A 179 16.73 25.47 13.23
N ILE A 180 17.72 26.38 13.21
CA ILE A 180 19.14 26.03 13.06
C ILE A 180 19.65 25.15 14.19
N ASP A 181 19.13 25.30 15.40
CA ASP A 181 19.55 24.51 16.56
C ASP A 181 19.03 23.08 16.46
N LEU A 182 17.82 22.91 15.91
CA LEU A 182 17.30 21.59 15.52
C LEU A 182 18.13 20.95 14.39
N VAL A 183 18.55 21.71 13.37
CA VAL A 183 19.46 21.19 12.31
C VAL A 183 20.78 20.70 12.90
N LYS A 184 21.44 21.52 13.74
CA LYS A 184 22.68 21.14 14.45
C LYS A 184 22.50 19.88 15.30
N HIS A 185 21.39 19.79 16.05
CA HIS A 185 21.10 18.67 16.94
C HIS A 185 20.81 17.36 16.19
N ILE A 186 20.09 17.41 15.07
CA ILE A 186 19.92 16.23 14.20
C ILE A 186 21.29 15.78 13.67
N ARG A 187 22.15 16.71 13.27
CA ARG A 187 23.51 16.41 12.76
C ARG A 187 24.47 15.91 13.84
N SER A 188 24.32 16.30 15.11
CA SER A 188 25.17 15.79 16.20
C SER A 188 24.73 14.43 16.75
N GLU A 189 23.43 14.17 16.82
CA GLU A 189 22.88 12.94 17.43
C GLU A 189 22.64 11.81 16.41
N PHE A 190 22.51 12.13 15.12
CA PHE A 190 22.18 11.16 14.06
C PHE A 190 23.10 11.24 12.83
N ASP A 191 24.20 11.99 12.92
CA ASP A 191 25.18 12.22 11.85
C ASP A 191 24.48 12.61 10.52
N ASP A 192 24.77 11.85 9.47
CA ASP A 192 24.22 11.96 8.14
C ASP A 192 23.20 10.82 7.87
N TYR A 193 22.44 10.35 8.87
CA TYR A 193 21.36 9.38 8.67
C TYR A 193 20.12 10.02 8.01
N PHE A 194 19.76 11.24 8.43
CA PHE A 194 18.60 11.97 7.91
C PHE A 194 19.02 12.90 6.77
N ASP A 195 18.18 12.99 5.73
CA ASP A 195 18.13 14.18 4.89
C ASP A 195 17.29 15.25 5.62
N ILE A 196 17.75 16.50 5.64
CA ILE A 196 17.12 17.60 6.37
C ILE A 196 16.72 18.69 5.39
N CYS A 197 15.46 19.14 5.44
CA CYS A 197 15.03 20.36 4.76
C CYS A 197 14.58 21.45 5.75
N VAL A 198 14.61 22.70 5.31
CA VAL A 198 14.25 23.88 6.13
C VAL A 198 13.31 24.80 5.37
N ALA A 199 12.53 25.60 6.11
CA ALA A 199 11.69 26.65 5.54
C ALA A 199 12.48 27.91 5.13
N GLY A 200 12.15 28.46 3.96
CA GLY A 200 12.54 29.79 3.51
C GLY A 200 11.32 30.63 3.11
N TYR A 201 11.43 31.96 3.13
CA TYR A 201 10.29 32.86 2.94
C TYR A 201 10.57 33.85 1.78
N PRO A 202 9.91 33.71 0.61
CA PRO A 202 10.23 34.51 -0.58
C PRO A 202 10.02 36.03 -0.43
N THR A 203 9.20 36.43 0.55
CA THR A 203 8.93 37.82 0.95
C THR A 203 9.62 38.22 2.26
N GLY A 204 10.46 37.34 2.83
CA GLY A 204 10.98 37.45 4.19
C GLY A 204 10.01 36.93 5.27
N HIS A 205 10.56 36.42 6.36
CA HIS A 205 9.79 35.98 7.52
C HIS A 205 9.11 37.17 8.25
N PRO A 206 7.81 37.11 8.62
CA PRO A 206 7.08 38.24 9.23
C PRO A 206 7.53 38.69 10.63
N GLU A 207 8.57 38.05 11.20
CA GLU A 207 9.18 38.41 12.50
C GLU A 207 10.68 38.76 12.35
N ALA A 208 11.21 38.82 11.12
CA ALA A 208 12.57 39.26 10.86
C ALA A 208 12.63 40.79 10.68
N GLU A 209 13.70 41.41 11.18
CA GLU A 209 13.93 42.86 11.07
C GLU A 209 14.07 43.34 9.60
N SER A 210 14.65 42.49 8.74
CA SER A 210 14.73 42.74 7.30
C SER A 210 14.81 41.43 6.50
N TYR A 211 14.47 41.52 5.20
CA TYR A 211 14.61 40.43 4.24
C TYR A 211 16.06 39.91 4.13
N GLU A 212 17.04 40.82 4.18
CA GLU A 212 18.47 40.53 4.16
C GLU A 212 18.95 39.85 5.46
N GLN A 213 18.21 39.99 6.57
CA GLN A 213 18.46 39.28 7.82
C GLN A 213 17.88 37.86 7.78
N ASP A 214 16.62 37.69 7.36
CA ASP A 214 16.03 36.36 7.17
C ASP A 214 16.82 35.53 6.14
N LEU A 215 17.31 36.15 5.06
CA LEU A 215 18.16 35.50 4.06
C LEU A 215 19.53 35.07 4.63
N ARG A 216 20.11 35.84 5.56
CA ARG A 216 21.33 35.44 6.29
C ARG A 216 21.05 34.27 7.22
N HIS A 217 19.98 34.32 8.01
CA HIS A 217 19.58 33.19 8.86
C HIS A 217 19.16 31.95 8.06
N LEU A 218 18.66 32.12 6.83
CA LEU A 218 18.45 31.01 5.89
C LEU A 218 19.77 30.37 5.46
N LYS A 219 20.78 31.19 5.13
CA LYS A 219 22.13 30.67 4.86
C LYS A 219 22.71 29.95 6.07
N GLU A 220 22.60 30.50 7.28
CA GLU A 220 23.08 29.87 8.50
C GLU A 220 22.39 28.51 8.76
N LYS A 221 21.07 28.39 8.51
CA LYS A 221 20.33 27.11 8.55
C LYS A 221 20.86 26.10 7.52
N VAL A 222 21.24 26.54 6.32
CA VAL A 222 21.80 25.67 5.26
C VAL A 222 23.23 25.24 5.59
N ASP A 223 24.10 26.20 5.96
CA ASP A 223 25.50 25.95 6.32
C ASP A 223 25.64 25.06 7.57
N ALA A 224 24.65 25.05 8.46
CA ALA A 224 24.55 24.09 9.57
C ALA A 224 24.25 22.64 9.15
N GLY A 225 23.96 22.40 7.86
CA GLY A 225 23.83 21.05 7.28
C GLY A 225 22.42 20.69 6.79
N ALA A 226 21.62 21.64 6.30
CA ALA A 226 20.37 21.32 5.58
C ALA A 226 20.65 20.98 4.10
N ASP A 227 20.02 19.92 3.59
CA ASP A 227 20.21 19.39 2.24
C ASP A 227 19.43 20.17 1.16
N PHE A 228 18.29 20.77 1.51
CA PHE A 228 17.49 21.64 0.62
C PHE A 228 16.50 22.56 1.38
N VAL A 229 15.90 23.50 0.66
CA VAL A 229 14.90 24.46 1.18
C VAL A 229 13.55 24.24 0.51
N ILE A 230 12.46 24.26 1.28
CA ILE A 230 11.08 24.44 0.75
C ILE A 230 10.64 25.87 1.10
N THR A 231 10.08 26.61 0.13
CA THR A 231 9.60 27.96 0.40
C THR A 231 8.17 27.98 0.89
N GLN A 232 7.85 28.93 1.77
CA GLN A 232 6.48 29.41 1.97
C GLN A 232 5.84 29.77 0.62
N LEU A 233 4.51 29.70 0.56
CA LEU A 233 3.71 30.01 -0.63
C LEU A 233 3.85 31.45 -1.11
N PHE A 234 3.54 31.67 -2.38
CA PHE A 234 3.53 32.97 -3.04
C PHE A 234 2.50 32.99 -4.18
N PHE A 235 2.16 34.18 -4.68
CA PHE A 235 1.12 34.38 -5.70
C PHE A 235 1.63 34.90 -7.06
N ARG A 236 2.94 35.16 -7.20
CA ARG A 236 3.60 35.63 -8.43
C ARG A 236 4.94 34.92 -8.61
N ALA A 237 5.23 34.42 -9.82
CA ALA A 237 6.44 33.62 -10.09
C ALA A 237 7.73 34.43 -9.88
N GLU A 238 7.67 35.72 -10.18
CA GLU A 238 8.75 36.70 -10.10
C GLU A 238 9.29 36.84 -8.67
N THR A 239 8.41 36.74 -7.67
CA THR A 239 8.78 36.76 -6.24
C THR A 239 9.71 35.60 -5.90
N PHE A 240 9.39 34.40 -6.35
CA PHE A 240 10.24 33.23 -6.14
C PHE A 240 11.53 33.29 -6.96
N LEU A 241 11.47 33.71 -8.23
CA LEU A 241 12.65 33.80 -9.09
C LEU A 241 13.68 34.81 -8.55
N LYS A 242 13.21 35.96 -8.04
CA LYS A 242 14.07 36.92 -7.30
C LYS A 242 14.66 36.28 -6.04
N PHE A 243 13.84 35.63 -5.22
CA PHE A 243 14.29 34.98 -3.99
C PHE A 243 15.35 33.90 -4.25
N LEU A 244 15.22 33.14 -5.34
CA LEU A 244 16.19 32.14 -5.76
C LEU A 244 17.52 32.80 -6.18
N GLU A 245 17.48 33.90 -6.92
CA GLU A 245 18.68 34.67 -7.29
C GLU A 245 19.36 35.30 -6.07
N ASP A 246 18.59 35.81 -5.11
CA ASP A 246 19.10 36.29 -3.83
C ASP A 246 19.76 35.17 -3.01
N CYS A 247 19.16 33.98 -2.96
CA CYS A 247 19.76 32.79 -2.35
C CYS A 247 21.11 32.44 -3.01
N ARG A 248 21.20 32.46 -4.34
CA ARG A 248 22.48 32.22 -5.04
C ARG A 248 23.49 33.33 -4.76
N ARG A 249 23.06 34.59 -4.68
CA ARG A 249 23.90 35.76 -4.39
C ARG A 249 24.53 35.74 -2.99
N VAL A 250 23.87 35.17 -1.98
CA VAL A 250 24.48 34.94 -0.65
C VAL A 250 25.29 33.63 -0.55
N GLY A 251 25.30 32.80 -1.60
CA GLY A 251 26.04 31.54 -1.63
C GLY A 251 25.30 30.34 -1.04
N ILE A 252 23.96 30.33 -1.07
CA ILE A 252 23.16 29.11 -0.86
C ILE A 252 23.18 28.32 -2.18
N THR A 253 23.73 27.10 -2.17
CA THR A 253 23.90 26.25 -3.36
C THR A 253 22.94 25.07 -3.44
N CYS A 254 22.26 24.70 -2.35
CA CYS A 254 21.30 23.60 -2.30
C CYS A 254 20.06 23.82 -3.21
N PRO A 255 19.26 22.78 -3.50
CA PRO A 255 17.94 22.96 -4.09
C PRO A 255 17.06 23.89 -3.24
N VAL A 256 16.25 24.70 -3.91
CA VAL A 256 15.24 25.57 -3.30
C VAL A 256 13.95 25.34 -4.07
N LEU A 257 12.89 24.95 -3.36
CA LEU A 257 11.67 24.39 -3.94
C LEU A 257 10.49 25.35 -3.73
N PRO A 258 9.80 25.79 -4.80
CA PRO A 258 8.65 26.67 -4.67
C PRO A 258 7.46 25.95 -4.03
N GLY A 259 6.98 26.48 -2.92
CA GLY A 259 5.69 26.13 -2.34
C GLY A 259 4.53 26.72 -3.16
N ILE A 260 3.70 25.86 -3.73
CA ILE A 260 2.55 26.20 -4.58
C ILE A 260 1.26 25.87 -3.83
N PHE A 261 0.36 26.84 -3.70
CA PHE A 261 -0.98 26.64 -3.16
C PHE A 261 -2.05 26.80 -4.26
N PRO A 262 -2.60 25.70 -4.82
CA PRO A 262 -3.77 25.77 -5.69
C PRO A 262 -4.99 26.24 -4.89
N ILE A 263 -5.63 27.34 -5.31
CA ILE A 263 -6.79 27.88 -4.60
C ILE A 263 -8.01 26.96 -4.84
N GLN A 264 -8.67 26.52 -3.77
CA GLN A 264 -9.76 25.52 -3.85
C GLN A 264 -11.09 25.95 -3.19
N GLY A 265 -11.21 27.21 -2.79
CA GLY A 265 -12.39 27.78 -2.14
C GLY A 265 -12.08 29.03 -1.30
N TYR A 266 -13.07 29.90 -1.10
CA TYR A 266 -12.87 31.24 -0.52
C TYR A 266 -12.37 31.20 0.93
N GLN A 267 -12.98 30.34 1.76
CA GLN A 267 -12.64 30.24 3.18
C GLN A 267 -11.22 29.75 3.41
N SER A 268 -10.77 28.75 2.63
CA SER A 268 -9.40 28.24 2.69
C SER A 268 -8.37 29.33 2.33
N LEU A 269 -8.65 30.14 1.29
CA LEU A 269 -7.80 31.26 0.92
C LEU A 269 -7.70 32.29 2.05
N ARG A 270 -8.82 32.71 2.63
CA ARG A 270 -8.81 33.70 3.73
C ARG A 270 -8.13 33.19 5.00
N GLN A 271 -8.26 31.90 5.33
CA GLN A 271 -7.53 31.29 6.46
C GLN A 271 -6.02 31.27 6.21
N LEU A 272 -5.61 30.85 5.01
CA LEU A 272 -4.20 30.73 4.61
C LEU A 272 -3.50 32.09 4.50
N VAL A 273 -4.17 33.11 3.94
CA VAL A 273 -3.72 34.52 3.94
C VAL A 273 -3.50 35.01 5.38
N LYS A 274 -4.45 34.75 6.29
CA LYS A 274 -4.32 35.15 7.71
C LYS A 274 -3.16 34.44 8.43
N LEU A 275 -2.93 33.16 8.15
CA LEU A 275 -1.88 32.36 8.81
C LEU A 275 -0.48 32.68 8.28
N SER A 276 -0.33 32.85 6.97
CA SER A 276 0.95 33.18 6.34
C SER A 276 1.39 34.64 6.52
N LYS A 277 0.49 35.51 6.99
CA LYS A 277 0.65 36.98 7.07
C LYS A 277 1.00 37.62 5.70
N LEU A 278 0.69 36.93 4.59
CA LEU A 278 0.90 37.42 3.22
C LEU A 278 -0.28 38.25 2.72
N GLU A 279 -0.01 39.28 1.92
CA GLU A 279 -1.04 40.03 1.22
C GLU A 279 -1.49 39.30 -0.05
N LEU A 280 -2.80 39.35 -0.34
CA LEU A 280 -3.39 38.76 -1.54
C LEU A 280 -3.40 39.82 -2.66
N PRO A 281 -2.80 39.57 -3.84
CA PRO A 281 -2.83 40.50 -4.96
C PRO A 281 -4.25 40.97 -5.33
N GLU A 282 -4.38 42.24 -5.67
CA GLU A 282 -5.66 42.84 -6.06
C GLU A 282 -6.24 42.19 -7.33
N GLU A 283 -5.39 41.76 -8.27
CA GLU A 283 -5.74 40.95 -9.45
C GLU A 283 -6.47 39.65 -9.08
N ILE A 284 -6.06 38.98 -8.00
CA ILE A 284 -6.68 37.74 -7.52
C ILE A 284 -7.94 38.07 -6.72
N THR A 285 -7.88 39.09 -5.88
CA THR A 285 -8.99 39.52 -5.02
C THR A 285 -10.21 39.98 -5.83
N SER A 286 -9.99 40.79 -6.86
CA SER A 286 -11.03 41.32 -7.75
C SER A 286 -11.72 40.24 -8.60
N ILE A 287 -11.03 39.14 -8.92
CA ILE A 287 -11.62 37.99 -9.62
C ILE A 287 -12.36 37.06 -8.64
N ILE A 288 -11.84 36.86 -7.42
CA ILE A 288 -12.40 35.89 -6.46
C ILE A 288 -13.60 36.46 -5.68
N GLU A 289 -13.59 37.73 -5.27
CA GLU A 289 -14.65 38.30 -4.43
C GLU A 289 -16.07 38.26 -5.08
N PRO A 290 -16.24 38.47 -6.41
CA PRO A 290 -17.53 38.30 -7.10
C PRO A 290 -18.02 36.84 -7.18
N ILE A 291 -17.13 35.85 -7.01
CA ILE A 291 -17.45 34.41 -7.10
C ILE A 291 -17.28 33.66 -5.77
N LYS A 292 -17.12 34.39 -4.65
CA LYS A 292 -16.77 33.86 -3.31
C LYS A 292 -17.67 32.73 -2.79
N ASP A 293 -18.95 32.74 -3.18
CA ASP A 293 -19.95 31.75 -2.79
C ASP A 293 -20.03 30.55 -3.78
N ASN A 294 -19.15 30.50 -4.79
CA ASN A 294 -19.05 29.45 -5.80
C ASN A 294 -17.66 28.79 -5.79
N ASP A 295 -17.44 27.89 -4.83
CA ASP A 295 -16.22 27.08 -4.68
C ASP A 295 -15.83 26.29 -5.94
N ALA A 296 -16.76 25.99 -6.86
CA ALA A 296 -16.44 25.35 -8.14
C ALA A 296 -15.77 26.32 -9.12
N ALA A 297 -16.29 27.55 -9.25
CA ALA A 297 -15.65 28.60 -10.03
C ALA A 297 -14.29 29.00 -9.45
N ILE A 298 -14.20 29.18 -8.13
CA ILE A 298 -12.94 29.51 -7.44
C ILE A 298 -11.88 28.44 -7.68
N ARG A 299 -12.24 27.15 -7.56
CA ARG A 299 -11.31 26.05 -7.80
C ARG A 299 -10.83 26.02 -9.26
N ASN A 300 -11.71 26.24 -10.22
CA ASN A 300 -11.33 26.26 -11.64
C ASN A 300 -10.37 27.42 -11.96
N TYR A 301 -10.62 28.61 -11.41
CA TYR A 301 -9.69 29.74 -11.47
C TYR A 301 -8.34 29.44 -10.77
N GLY A 302 -8.38 28.87 -9.57
CA GLY A 302 -7.19 28.49 -8.80
C GLY A 302 -6.31 27.44 -9.49
N ILE A 303 -6.91 26.52 -10.25
CA ILE A 303 -6.19 25.58 -11.13
C ILE A 303 -5.50 26.35 -12.26
N GLN A 304 -6.20 27.23 -12.97
CA GLN A 304 -5.63 28.01 -14.08
C GLN A 304 -4.47 28.90 -13.62
N LEU A 305 -4.64 29.62 -12.52
CA LEU A 305 -3.61 30.46 -11.89
C LEU A 305 -2.38 29.64 -11.50
N ALA A 306 -2.58 28.49 -10.85
CA ALA A 306 -1.48 27.59 -10.47
C ALA A 306 -0.75 27.02 -11.69
N VAL A 307 -1.46 26.60 -12.74
CA VAL A 307 -0.84 26.11 -14.00
C VAL A 307 -0.03 27.20 -14.69
N GLN A 308 -0.54 28.43 -14.76
CA GLN A 308 0.18 29.57 -15.35
C GLN A 308 1.47 29.88 -14.58
N MET A 309 1.38 30.03 -13.25
CA MET A 309 2.54 30.28 -12.39
C MET A 309 3.56 29.14 -12.45
N CYS A 310 3.12 27.88 -12.44
CA CYS A 310 4.01 26.72 -12.52
C CYS A 310 4.72 26.61 -13.87
N ARG A 311 4.08 26.99 -15.00
CA ARG A 311 4.75 27.05 -16.31
C ARG A 311 5.89 28.07 -16.29
N VAL A 312 5.64 29.31 -15.87
CA VAL A 312 6.69 30.34 -15.76
C VAL A 312 7.86 29.89 -14.88
N LEU A 313 7.59 29.16 -13.78
CA LEU A 313 8.63 28.61 -12.92
C LEU A 313 9.45 27.51 -13.63
N LEU A 314 8.81 26.53 -14.27
CA LEU A 314 9.50 25.44 -14.98
C LEU A 314 10.25 25.95 -16.22
N ASP A 315 9.60 26.77 -17.05
CA ASP A 315 10.14 27.35 -18.28
C ASP A 315 11.36 28.27 -18.02
N SER A 316 11.55 28.73 -16.77
CA SER A 316 12.76 29.47 -16.36
C SER A 316 14.05 28.63 -16.39
N GLY A 317 13.94 27.29 -16.42
CA GLY A 317 15.08 26.36 -16.31
C GLY A 317 15.77 26.35 -14.94
N LYS A 318 15.33 27.18 -13.99
CA LYS A 318 15.93 27.30 -12.64
C LYS A 318 15.22 26.44 -11.57
N VAL A 319 14.06 25.88 -11.90
CA VAL A 319 13.17 25.17 -10.96
C VAL A 319 13.04 23.70 -11.35
N PRO A 320 13.73 22.77 -10.65
CA PRO A 320 13.72 21.35 -11.00
C PRO A 320 12.48 20.61 -10.49
N GLY A 321 11.71 21.20 -9.58
CA GLY A 321 10.48 20.59 -9.09
C GLY A 321 9.60 21.53 -8.29
N LEU A 322 8.35 21.11 -8.07
CA LEU A 322 7.27 21.92 -7.49
C LEU A 322 6.72 21.24 -6.22
N HIS A 323 6.52 22.00 -5.14
CA HIS A 323 5.97 21.49 -3.88
C HIS A 323 4.54 21.98 -3.68
N PHE A 324 3.56 21.07 -3.56
CA PHE A 324 2.14 21.43 -3.55
C PHE A 324 1.48 21.29 -2.18
N TYR A 325 0.96 22.40 -1.65
CA TYR A 325 0.10 22.44 -0.47
C TYR A 325 -1.30 21.89 -0.80
N THR A 326 -1.56 20.60 -0.53
CA THR A 326 -2.81 19.95 -0.96
C THR A 326 -4.04 20.32 -0.11
N LEU A 327 -3.82 20.78 1.12
CA LEU A 327 -4.85 20.87 2.18
C LEU A 327 -5.71 19.60 2.32
N ASN A 328 -5.10 18.41 2.15
CA ASN A 328 -5.76 17.11 2.15
C ASN A 328 -6.91 16.99 1.12
N ARG A 329 -6.82 17.70 -0.02
CA ARG A 329 -7.74 17.62 -1.17
C ARG A 329 -6.96 17.30 -2.44
N GLU A 330 -7.45 16.35 -3.24
CA GLU A 330 -6.70 15.82 -4.39
C GLU A 330 -6.99 16.55 -5.72
N VAL A 331 -8.25 16.92 -5.97
CA VAL A 331 -8.75 17.32 -7.29
C VAL A 331 -7.96 18.46 -7.93
N ALA A 332 -7.73 19.56 -7.22
CA ALA A 332 -7.04 20.72 -7.79
C ALA A 332 -5.57 20.41 -8.10
N THR A 333 -4.84 19.76 -7.18
CA THR A 333 -3.43 19.42 -7.36
C THR A 333 -3.23 18.40 -8.47
N MET A 334 -4.06 17.35 -8.55
CA MET A 334 -4.00 16.36 -9.63
C MET A 334 -4.24 17.01 -11.01
N GLU A 335 -5.21 17.92 -11.11
CA GLU A 335 -5.52 18.60 -12.37
C GLU A 335 -4.40 19.54 -12.82
N VAL A 336 -3.81 20.31 -11.88
CA VAL A 336 -2.63 21.14 -12.17
C VAL A 336 -1.47 20.28 -12.67
N LEU A 337 -1.16 19.15 -12.00
CA LEU A 337 -0.07 18.25 -12.39
C LEU A 337 -0.29 17.61 -13.77
N ARG A 338 -1.53 17.26 -14.12
CA ARG A 338 -1.90 16.79 -15.47
C ARG A 338 -1.68 17.86 -16.54
N GLN A 339 -2.16 19.08 -16.30
CA GLN A 339 -1.99 20.20 -17.25
C GLN A 339 -0.54 20.70 -17.37
N LEU A 340 0.36 20.27 -16.47
CA LEU A 340 1.81 20.46 -16.55
C LEU A 340 2.55 19.26 -17.17
N GLY A 341 1.88 18.14 -17.44
CA GLY A 341 2.51 16.91 -17.95
C GLY A 341 3.39 16.17 -16.92
N LEU A 342 3.30 16.52 -15.64
CA LEU A 342 4.08 15.93 -14.54
C LEU A 342 3.41 14.69 -13.92
N TRP A 343 2.15 14.43 -14.25
CA TRP A 343 1.37 13.31 -13.72
C TRP A 343 1.54 12.04 -14.56
N ILE A 344 1.90 10.92 -13.93
CA ILE A 344 1.95 9.60 -14.58
C ILE A 344 0.54 8.97 -14.57
N GLU A 345 -0.08 8.78 -15.75
CA GLU A 345 -1.43 8.19 -15.85
C GLU A 345 -1.44 6.65 -15.84
N ASP A 346 -0.40 6.00 -16.39
CA ASP A 346 -0.23 4.53 -16.39
C ASP A 346 1.13 4.14 -15.78
N PRO A 347 1.25 4.16 -14.43
CA PRO A 347 2.48 3.82 -13.74
C PRO A 347 2.76 2.30 -13.80
N ARG A 348 3.76 1.91 -14.59
CA ARG A 348 4.22 0.52 -14.69
C ARG A 348 4.62 -0.01 -13.30
N ARG A 349 4.03 -1.15 -12.92
CA ARG A 349 4.29 -1.78 -11.61
C ARG A 349 5.69 -2.40 -11.60
N PRO A 350 6.57 -2.10 -10.62
CA PRO A 350 7.92 -2.67 -10.57
C PRO A 350 7.91 -4.17 -10.27
N LEU A 351 6.95 -4.63 -9.46
CA LEU A 351 6.62 -6.02 -9.12
C LEU A 351 5.09 -6.20 -9.17
N PRO A 352 4.55 -7.43 -9.09
CA PRO A 352 3.10 -7.66 -9.01
C PRO A 352 2.41 -7.03 -7.78
N TRP A 353 3.19 -6.60 -6.78
CA TRP A 353 2.74 -6.01 -5.53
C TRP A 353 3.50 -4.72 -5.19
N ALA A 354 2.95 -3.88 -4.31
CA ALA A 354 3.55 -2.61 -3.92
C ALA A 354 4.78 -2.80 -3.01
N VAL A 355 5.88 -2.16 -3.39
CA VAL A 355 7.15 -2.14 -2.65
C VAL A 355 7.05 -1.18 -1.47
N SER A 356 7.56 -1.56 -0.30
CA SER A 356 7.61 -0.69 0.88
C SER A 356 8.81 0.24 0.80
N ALA A 357 8.66 1.51 1.22
CA ALA A 357 9.77 2.46 1.25
C ALA A 357 10.67 2.30 2.50
N HIS A 358 10.34 1.36 3.40
CA HIS A 358 11.07 1.12 4.63
C HIS A 358 12.51 0.61 4.37
N PRO A 359 13.57 1.25 4.88
CA PRO A 359 14.96 0.92 4.52
C PRO A 359 15.38 -0.55 4.70
N LYS A 360 14.93 -1.25 5.77
CA LYS A 360 15.21 -2.70 5.94
C LYS A 360 14.64 -3.56 4.78
N ARG A 361 13.51 -3.17 4.19
CA ARG A 361 12.79 -3.95 3.16
C ARG A 361 13.31 -3.75 1.74
N LYS A 362 14.36 -2.95 1.55
CA LYS A 362 14.97 -2.63 0.24
C LYS A 362 15.36 -3.87 -0.59
N VAL A 363 15.66 -5.00 0.05
CA VAL A 363 16.03 -6.27 -0.60
C VAL A 363 14.86 -7.24 -0.77
N GLU A 364 13.66 -6.89 -0.31
CA GLU A 364 12.47 -7.73 -0.42
C GLU A 364 11.96 -7.73 -1.86
N ASP A 365 12.10 -8.84 -2.57
CA ASP A 365 11.62 -9.01 -3.96
C ASP A 365 10.63 -10.17 -4.16
N VAL A 366 10.45 -11.05 -3.16
CA VAL A 366 9.59 -12.24 -3.22
C VAL A 366 8.68 -12.38 -2.00
N ARG A 367 7.39 -12.68 -2.24
CA ARG A 367 6.35 -12.84 -1.20
C ARG A 367 5.46 -14.07 -1.42
N PRO A 368 4.80 -14.59 -0.37
CA PRO A 368 3.75 -15.60 -0.51
C PRO A 368 2.48 -14.97 -1.10
N ILE A 369 1.80 -15.68 -2.01
CA ILE A 369 0.63 -15.18 -2.75
C ILE A 369 -0.59 -14.82 -1.87
N PHE A 370 -0.66 -15.38 -0.66
CA PHE A 370 -1.81 -15.32 0.25
C PHE A 370 -2.30 -13.91 0.56
N TRP A 371 -1.37 -12.98 0.81
CA TRP A 371 -1.68 -11.60 1.17
C TRP A 371 -1.76 -10.65 -0.03
N SER A 372 -1.99 -11.16 -1.25
CA SER A 372 -2.12 -10.35 -2.48
C SER A 372 -3.14 -9.21 -2.34
N SER A 373 -4.33 -9.49 -1.78
CA SER A 373 -5.36 -8.50 -1.46
C SER A 373 -5.22 -7.85 -0.08
N ARG A 374 -4.29 -8.29 0.77
CA ARG A 374 -4.07 -7.77 2.13
C ARG A 374 -2.60 -7.40 2.41
N PRO A 375 -1.92 -6.62 1.53
CA PRO A 375 -0.49 -6.32 1.67
C PRO A 375 -0.18 -5.55 2.96
N LYS A 376 -1.11 -4.71 3.44
CA LYS A 376 -0.97 -3.98 4.71
C LYS A 376 -0.91 -4.92 5.92
N SER A 377 -1.60 -6.07 5.91
CA SER A 377 -1.48 -7.12 6.94
C SER A 377 -0.11 -7.81 6.88
N TYR A 378 0.34 -8.20 5.68
CA TYR A 378 1.65 -8.83 5.50
C TYR A 378 2.81 -7.94 5.99
N ILE A 379 2.79 -6.63 5.68
CA ILE A 379 3.81 -5.69 6.17
C ILE A 379 3.83 -5.66 7.70
N TYR A 380 2.67 -5.59 8.35
CA TYR A 380 2.57 -5.61 9.82
C TYR A 380 3.12 -6.93 10.39
N ARG A 381 2.65 -8.09 9.90
CA ARG A 381 3.05 -9.42 10.41
C ARG A 381 4.51 -9.80 10.13
N THR A 382 5.23 -9.00 9.34
CA THR A 382 6.67 -9.18 9.05
C THR A 382 7.51 -7.95 9.43
N GLN A 383 6.95 -6.96 10.15
CA GLN A 383 7.67 -5.72 10.51
C GLN A 383 8.87 -5.97 11.43
N ASP A 384 8.76 -6.98 12.30
CA ASP A 384 9.73 -7.36 13.32
C ASP A 384 10.78 -8.36 12.79
N TRP A 385 10.81 -8.61 11.47
CA TRP A 385 11.87 -9.38 10.83
C TRP A 385 13.15 -8.54 10.69
N ASP A 386 14.30 -9.17 10.87
CA ASP A 386 15.60 -8.53 10.69
C ASP A 386 16.05 -8.53 9.22
N ASP A 387 15.93 -9.68 8.55
CA ASP A 387 16.22 -9.87 7.13
C ASP A 387 14.94 -10.18 6.33
N PHE A 388 14.93 -9.80 5.05
CA PHE A 388 13.80 -10.01 4.13
C PHE A 388 14.20 -10.87 2.91
N PRO A 389 13.35 -11.81 2.44
CA PRO A 389 13.68 -12.70 1.32
C PRO A 389 14.00 -11.98 0.00
N ASN A 390 15.08 -12.45 -0.65
CA ASN A 390 15.65 -11.90 -1.88
C ASN A 390 15.97 -13.03 -2.87
N GLY A 391 15.48 -12.95 -4.11
CA GLY A 391 15.71 -13.86 -5.24
C GLY A 391 15.01 -15.21 -5.12
N ARG A 392 15.10 -15.88 -3.96
CA ARG A 392 14.33 -17.08 -3.62
C ARG A 392 13.70 -16.93 -2.24
N TRP A 393 12.44 -17.34 -2.12
CA TRP A 393 11.85 -17.58 -0.80
C TRP A 393 12.63 -18.71 -0.15
N GLY A 394 13.31 -18.39 0.96
CA GLY A 394 14.15 -19.33 1.70
C GLY A 394 13.33 -20.33 2.50
N ASN A 395 14.00 -21.04 3.40
CA ASN A 395 13.32 -21.88 4.39
C ASN A 395 12.64 -20.96 5.42
N SER A 396 11.31 -20.85 5.37
CA SER A 396 10.47 -19.93 6.15
C SER A 396 10.34 -20.28 7.64
N SER A 397 11.33 -21.00 8.18
CA SER A 397 11.49 -21.37 9.59
C SER A 397 12.35 -20.40 10.41
N SER A 398 12.89 -19.34 9.80
CA SER A 398 13.92 -18.48 10.42
C SER A 398 13.47 -17.10 10.89
N PRO A 399 12.29 -16.59 10.49
CA PRO A 399 11.45 -15.92 11.47
C PRO A 399 9.96 -16.30 11.34
N ALA A 400 9.25 -16.30 12.48
CA ALA A 400 7.80 -16.50 12.49
C ALA A 400 7.06 -15.24 11.99
N PHE A 401 5.88 -15.43 11.39
CA PHE A 401 4.93 -14.33 11.18
C PHE A 401 4.33 -13.90 12.53
N GLY A 402 4.30 -12.59 12.79
CA GLY A 402 3.68 -12.03 13.99
C GLY A 402 2.18 -12.34 14.08
N GLU A 403 1.67 -12.36 15.31
CA GLU A 403 0.23 -12.48 15.59
C GLU A 403 -0.50 -11.16 15.31
N LEU A 404 -1.75 -11.25 14.84
CA LEU A 404 -2.54 -10.08 14.48
C LEU A 404 -3.28 -9.52 15.69
N ASN A 405 -2.58 -8.73 16.52
CA ASN A 405 -3.16 -8.14 17.73
C ASN A 405 -4.16 -7.01 17.43
N ASP A 406 -5.30 -7.00 18.15
CA ASP A 406 -6.45 -6.10 17.93
C ASP A 406 -6.10 -4.61 17.79
N TYR A 407 -5.05 -4.16 18.49
CA TYR A 407 -4.65 -2.75 18.53
C TYR A 407 -4.32 -2.16 17.15
N TYR A 408 -3.82 -2.97 16.22
CA TYR A 408 -3.45 -2.53 14.87
C TYR A 408 -4.56 -2.69 13.82
N LEU A 409 -5.74 -3.18 14.21
CA LEU A 409 -6.87 -3.41 13.29
C LEU A 409 -7.36 -2.12 12.59
N PHE A 410 -7.05 -0.92 13.07
CA PHE A 410 -7.49 0.32 12.44
C PHE A 410 -7.10 0.42 10.95
N TYR A 411 -5.87 0.04 10.59
CA TYR A 411 -5.39 0.04 9.19
C TYR A 411 -5.85 -1.19 8.38
N LEU A 412 -6.55 -2.14 9.01
CA LEU A 412 -6.93 -3.45 8.45
C LEU A 412 -8.45 -3.72 8.48
N LYS A 413 -9.23 -2.81 9.08
CA LYS A 413 -10.70 -2.77 9.00
C LYS A 413 -11.15 -2.40 7.59
N SER A 414 -12.31 -2.91 7.19
CA SER A 414 -12.89 -2.57 5.89
C SER A 414 -13.16 -1.07 5.77
N LYS A 415 -13.06 -0.55 4.54
CA LYS A 415 -13.30 0.87 4.21
C LYS A 415 -14.78 1.26 4.27
N SER A 416 -15.68 0.28 4.24
CA SER A 416 -17.14 0.47 4.26
C SER A 416 -17.71 0.52 5.67
N SER A 417 -18.83 1.25 5.85
CA SER A 417 -19.58 1.23 7.12
C SER A 417 -20.38 -0.07 7.28
N LYS A 418 -20.82 -0.38 8.51
CA LYS A 418 -21.61 -1.57 8.83
C LYS A 418 -22.88 -1.68 7.96
N GLU A 419 -23.52 -0.55 7.71
CA GLU A 419 -24.76 -0.44 6.94
C GLU A 419 -24.52 -0.75 5.47
N ALA A 420 -23.42 -0.25 4.90
CA ALA A 420 -23.01 -0.57 3.53
C ALA A 420 -22.61 -2.06 3.38
N LEU A 421 -21.94 -2.64 4.38
CA LEU A 421 -21.60 -4.06 4.39
C LEU A 421 -22.85 -4.94 4.45
N LEU A 422 -23.83 -4.62 5.32
CA LEU A 422 -25.12 -5.31 5.39
C LEU A 422 -25.90 -5.22 4.06
N GLN A 423 -25.94 -4.04 3.43
CA GLN A 423 -26.61 -3.86 2.14
C GLN A 423 -25.97 -4.65 0.98
N MET A 424 -24.65 -4.90 1.04
CA MET A 424 -23.94 -5.72 0.05
C MET A 424 -24.06 -7.23 0.36
N TRP A 425 -23.78 -7.63 1.60
CA TRP A 425 -23.64 -9.04 2.00
C TRP A 425 -24.93 -9.68 2.51
N GLY A 426 -26.03 -8.91 2.60
CA GLY A 426 -27.34 -9.36 3.06
C GLY A 426 -27.60 -8.94 4.52
N GLU A 427 -28.72 -8.26 4.76
CA GLU A 427 -29.21 -7.89 6.09
C GLU A 427 -29.64 -9.13 6.90
N GLU A 428 -30.20 -10.13 6.21
CA GLU A 428 -30.47 -11.47 6.72
C GLU A 428 -29.87 -12.53 5.78
N LEU A 429 -29.40 -13.65 6.35
CA LEU A 429 -28.96 -14.83 5.60
C LEU A 429 -29.92 -15.99 5.89
N LEU A 430 -30.39 -16.67 4.84
CA LEU A 430 -31.39 -17.74 4.97
C LEU A 430 -30.78 -19.15 4.86
N SER A 431 -29.65 -19.27 4.19
CA SER A 431 -28.91 -20.54 4.00
C SER A 431 -27.44 -20.29 3.62
N GLU A 432 -26.64 -21.35 3.50
CA GLU A 432 -25.30 -21.27 2.90
C GLU A 432 -25.33 -20.68 1.48
N GLU A 433 -26.41 -20.90 0.71
CA GLU A 433 -26.56 -20.37 -0.64
C GLU A 433 -26.67 -18.82 -0.66
N SER A 434 -27.16 -18.21 0.42
CA SER A 434 -27.13 -16.74 0.58
C SER A 434 -25.68 -16.21 0.57
N VAL A 435 -24.76 -16.95 1.19
CA VAL A 435 -23.32 -16.62 1.17
C VAL A 435 -22.71 -16.89 -0.20
N PHE A 436 -23.08 -18.00 -0.87
CA PHE A 436 -22.59 -18.35 -2.20
C PHE A 436 -22.98 -17.30 -3.25
N GLU A 437 -24.16 -16.70 -3.11
CA GLU A 437 -24.62 -15.59 -3.95
C GLU A 437 -23.77 -14.34 -3.78
N VAL A 438 -23.39 -13.95 -2.55
CA VAL A 438 -22.55 -12.75 -2.32
C VAL A 438 -21.19 -12.84 -3.01
N PHE A 439 -20.51 -14.00 -2.91
CA PHE A 439 -19.28 -14.26 -3.67
C PHE A 439 -19.53 -14.22 -5.18
N THR A 440 -20.66 -14.76 -5.65
CA THR A 440 -21.06 -14.74 -7.07
C THR A 440 -21.30 -13.32 -7.57
N CYS A 441 -21.97 -12.46 -6.79
CA CYS A 441 -22.19 -11.05 -7.13
C CYS A 441 -20.88 -10.25 -7.18
N TYR A 442 -19.94 -10.50 -6.26
CA TYR A 442 -18.60 -9.88 -6.29
C TYR A 442 -17.84 -10.23 -7.57
N ILE A 443 -17.75 -11.52 -7.92
CA ILE A 443 -17.08 -11.97 -9.15
C ILE A 443 -17.77 -11.46 -10.42
N THR A 444 -19.10 -11.48 -10.46
CA THR A 444 -19.87 -11.06 -11.65
C THR A 444 -19.96 -9.55 -11.82
N ALA A 445 -19.80 -8.78 -10.73
CA ALA A 445 -20.14 -7.36 -10.60
C ALA A 445 -21.65 -7.04 -10.85
N GLN A 446 -22.50 -8.06 -10.68
CA GLN A 446 -23.97 -7.93 -10.70
C GLN A 446 -24.49 -7.44 -9.35
N THR A 447 -25.74 -6.98 -9.34
CA THR A 447 -26.45 -6.62 -8.11
C THR A 447 -26.96 -7.86 -7.39
N ASN A 448 -26.97 -7.83 -6.06
CA ASN A 448 -27.67 -8.79 -5.21
C ASN A 448 -29.21 -8.60 -5.29
N ARG A 449 -29.97 -9.42 -4.58
CA ARG A 449 -31.45 -9.37 -4.52
C ARG A 449 -32.02 -8.00 -4.12
N SER A 450 -31.27 -7.22 -3.34
CA SER A 450 -31.64 -5.87 -2.88
C SER A 450 -31.24 -4.76 -3.85
N GLY A 451 -30.76 -5.10 -5.06
CA GLY A 451 -30.34 -4.14 -6.08
C GLY A 451 -28.96 -3.52 -5.85
N GLN A 452 -28.20 -3.98 -4.85
CA GLN A 452 -26.89 -3.43 -4.50
C GLN A 452 -25.75 -4.25 -5.09
N LYS A 453 -24.69 -3.58 -5.57
CA LYS A 453 -23.49 -4.27 -6.07
C LYS A 453 -22.57 -4.64 -4.91
N VAL A 454 -22.09 -5.88 -4.90
CA VAL A 454 -21.06 -6.32 -3.93
C VAL A 454 -19.70 -5.80 -4.40
N LEU A 455 -19.16 -4.80 -3.70
CA LEU A 455 -17.91 -4.13 -4.07
C LEU A 455 -16.66 -4.70 -3.36
N CYS A 456 -16.85 -5.44 -2.26
CA CYS A 456 -15.78 -6.05 -1.47
C CYS A 456 -16.26 -7.37 -0.81
N LEU A 457 -15.28 -8.14 -0.31
CA LEU A 457 -15.46 -9.30 0.56
C LEU A 457 -14.48 -9.17 1.76
N PRO A 458 -14.65 -9.91 2.88
CA PRO A 458 -13.72 -9.85 4.02
C PRO A 458 -12.22 -10.02 3.71
N TRP A 459 -11.88 -10.72 2.63
CA TRP A 459 -10.49 -10.93 2.19
C TRP A 459 -10.03 -9.93 1.13
N ASN A 460 -10.97 -9.22 0.49
CA ASN A 460 -10.75 -8.40 -0.69
C ASN A 460 -11.51 -7.06 -0.55
N ASP A 461 -10.87 -6.08 0.09
CA ASP A 461 -11.39 -4.71 0.31
C ASP A 461 -11.30 -3.80 -0.94
N GLU A 462 -10.91 -4.35 -2.10
CA GLU A 462 -10.69 -3.63 -3.36
C GLU A 462 -11.45 -4.29 -4.53
N PRO A 463 -11.67 -3.57 -5.65
CA PRO A 463 -12.16 -4.16 -6.90
C PRO A 463 -11.22 -5.23 -7.46
N LEU A 464 -11.78 -6.14 -8.28
CA LEU A 464 -11.03 -7.21 -8.94
C LEU A 464 -9.89 -6.67 -9.83
N ALA A 465 -8.74 -7.33 -9.76
CA ALA A 465 -7.63 -7.07 -10.66
C ALA A 465 -8.02 -7.36 -12.13
N PRO A 466 -7.47 -6.64 -13.13
CA PRO A 466 -7.79 -6.86 -14.54
C PRO A 466 -7.62 -8.32 -15.00
N GLU A 467 -6.63 -9.04 -14.46
CA GLU A 467 -6.34 -10.44 -14.80
C GLU A 467 -7.46 -11.42 -14.42
N THR A 468 -8.26 -11.13 -13.39
CA THR A 468 -9.40 -11.97 -12.97
C THR A 468 -10.47 -12.05 -14.05
N ASN A 469 -10.58 -11.04 -14.93
CA ASN A 469 -11.53 -11.07 -16.04
C ASN A 469 -11.22 -12.18 -17.06
N LEU A 470 -10.00 -12.72 -17.09
CA LEU A 470 -9.59 -13.82 -17.98
C LEU A 470 -10.15 -15.20 -17.56
N LEU A 471 -10.75 -15.29 -16.36
CA LEU A 471 -11.29 -16.52 -15.77
C LEU A 471 -12.60 -16.29 -14.98
N LYS A 472 -13.29 -15.19 -15.30
CA LYS A 472 -14.48 -14.71 -14.60
C LYS A 472 -15.63 -15.73 -14.60
N ASP A 473 -15.95 -16.27 -15.78
CA ASP A 473 -17.02 -17.25 -15.94
C ASP A 473 -16.70 -18.55 -15.18
N GLU A 474 -15.43 -18.96 -15.13
CA GLU A 474 -14.97 -20.13 -14.38
C GLU A 474 -15.12 -19.93 -12.88
N LEU A 475 -14.75 -18.75 -12.35
CA LEU A 475 -14.98 -18.38 -10.96
C LEU A 475 -16.48 -18.36 -10.64
N GLU A 476 -17.31 -17.78 -11.49
CA GLU A 476 -18.77 -17.75 -11.31
C GLU A 476 -19.35 -19.18 -11.18
N LYS A 477 -18.95 -20.09 -12.08
CA LYS A 477 -19.42 -21.49 -12.11
C LYS A 477 -19.07 -22.27 -10.84
N VAL A 478 -17.97 -21.94 -10.15
CA VAL A 478 -17.54 -22.63 -8.92
C VAL A 478 -18.07 -21.97 -7.64
N ASN A 479 -18.13 -20.63 -7.58
CA ASN A 479 -18.71 -19.92 -6.42
C ASN A 479 -20.20 -20.26 -6.23
N ARG A 480 -20.99 -20.31 -7.32
CA ARG A 480 -22.38 -20.81 -7.33
C ARG A 480 -22.56 -22.26 -6.84
N ARG A 481 -21.48 -23.00 -6.58
CA ARG A 481 -21.47 -24.40 -6.12
C ARG A 481 -20.77 -24.58 -4.76
N GLY A 482 -20.60 -23.51 -3.99
CA GLY A 482 -20.00 -23.55 -2.65
C GLY A 482 -18.47 -23.72 -2.65
N VAL A 483 -17.80 -23.36 -3.75
CA VAL A 483 -16.33 -23.25 -3.83
C VAL A 483 -16.01 -21.75 -3.82
N LEU A 484 -15.89 -21.20 -2.61
CA LEU A 484 -15.94 -19.76 -2.34
C LEU A 484 -14.55 -19.14 -2.46
N THR A 485 -14.24 -18.55 -3.61
CA THR A 485 -12.88 -18.17 -4.01
C THR A 485 -12.47 -16.82 -3.41
N ILE A 486 -11.29 -16.77 -2.80
CA ILE A 486 -10.73 -15.56 -2.17
C ILE A 486 -9.47 -15.02 -2.88
N ASN A 487 -8.79 -15.86 -3.68
CA ASN A 487 -7.57 -15.49 -4.38
C ASN A 487 -7.39 -16.37 -5.64
N SER A 488 -6.89 -15.78 -6.73
CA SER A 488 -6.71 -16.48 -8.02
C SER A 488 -5.78 -15.70 -8.95
N GLN A 489 -4.97 -16.40 -9.76
CA GLN A 489 -4.30 -15.82 -10.93
C GLN A 489 -4.36 -16.78 -12.13
N PRO A 490 -4.46 -16.29 -13.37
CA PRO A 490 -4.46 -17.11 -14.58
C PRO A 490 -3.08 -17.76 -14.83
N ASN A 491 -3.01 -18.65 -15.83
CA ASN A 491 -1.71 -19.08 -16.36
C ASN A 491 -1.25 -18.15 -17.50
N ILE A 492 -0.05 -17.61 -17.39
CA ILE A 492 0.55 -16.72 -18.40
C ILE A 492 1.87 -17.34 -18.88
N ASN A 493 2.05 -17.38 -20.19
CA ASN A 493 3.18 -18.05 -20.83
C ASN A 493 3.96 -17.06 -21.70
N GLY A 494 4.87 -16.30 -21.10
CA GLY A 494 5.77 -15.40 -21.82
C GLY A 494 5.07 -14.21 -22.48
N LYS A 495 4.13 -13.56 -21.79
CA LYS A 495 3.62 -12.26 -22.24
C LYS A 495 4.70 -11.19 -22.10
N PRO A 496 4.69 -10.12 -22.91
CA PRO A 496 5.59 -8.97 -22.69
C PRO A 496 5.44 -8.39 -21.29
N SER A 497 6.53 -7.92 -20.69
CA SER A 497 6.51 -7.23 -19.39
C SER A 497 5.73 -5.91 -19.40
N THR A 498 5.40 -5.39 -20.58
CA THR A 498 4.57 -4.19 -20.80
C THR A 498 3.12 -4.53 -21.16
N ASP A 499 2.64 -5.75 -20.88
CA ASP A 499 1.23 -6.11 -21.05
C ASP A 499 0.34 -5.35 -20.03
N PRO A 500 -0.76 -4.69 -20.43
CA PRO A 500 -1.55 -3.83 -19.54
C PRO A 500 -2.42 -4.60 -18.52
N ILE A 501 -2.46 -5.94 -18.59
CA ILE A 501 -3.26 -6.78 -17.68
C ILE A 501 -2.37 -7.47 -16.64
N VAL A 502 -1.22 -8.01 -17.07
CA VAL A 502 -0.31 -8.82 -16.22
C VAL A 502 1.16 -8.40 -16.27
N GLY A 503 1.50 -7.30 -16.96
CA GLY A 503 2.86 -6.80 -17.08
C GLY A 503 3.38 -6.14 -15.80
N TRP A 504 4.67 -6.38 -15.51
CA TRP A 504 5.41 -5.78 -14.42
C TRP A 504 6.91 -5.82 -14.70
N GLY A 505 7.68 -4.98 -14.00
CA GLY A 505 9.13 -4.89 -14.10
C GLY A 505 9.63 -4.11 -15.34
N PRO A 506 10.95 -4.23 -15.65
CA PRO A 506 11.56 -3.55 -16.80
C PRO A 506 10.90 -3.89 -18.14
N ALA A 507 10.83 -2.92 -19.04
CA ALA A 507 10.36 -3.13 -20.41
C ALA A 507 11.31 -4.06 -21.21
N GLY A 508 10.77 -4.74 -22.23
CA GLY A 508 11.55 -5.68 -23.04
C GLY A 508 11.85 -7.03 -22.36
N GLY A 509 11.12 -7.36 -21.30
CA GLY A 509 11.14 -8.68 -20.66
C GLY A 509 9.89 -9.51 -20.97
N TYR A 510 9.84 -10.70 -20.39
CA TYR A 510 8.73 -11.64 -20.50
C TYR A 510 8.27 -12.12 -19.12
N VAL A 511 6.96 -12.10 -18.88
CA VAL A 511 6.33 -12.50 -17.61
C VAL A 511 5.57 -13.83 -17.75
N TYR A 512 5.56 -14.59 -16.66
CA TYR A 512 4.99 -15.94 -16.57
C TYR A 512 4.22 -16.11 -15.27
N GLN A 513 3.11 -16.85 -15.32
CA GLN A 513 2.28 -17.23 -14.18
C GLN A 513 1.85 -18.70 -14.29
N LYS A 514 1.86 -19.44 -13.19
CA LYS A 514 1.10 -20.68 -13.01
C LYS A 514 -0.33 -20.34 -12.58
N ALA A 515 -1.30 -21.09 -13.06
CA ALA A 515 -2.69 -20.95 -12.62
C ALA A 515 -2.82 -21.29 -11.12
N TYR A 516 -3.53 -20.43 -10.40
CA TYR A 516 -3.72 -20.50 -8.96
C TYR A 516 -5.19 -20.34 -8.59
N LEU A 517 -5.65 -21.10 -7.59
CA LEU A 517 -6.98 -20.95 -7.01
C LEU A 517 -6.96 -21.25 -5.52
N GLU A 518 -7.57 -20.36 -4.73
CA GLU A 518 -7.70 -20.49 -3.28
C GLU A 518 -9.15 -20.23 -2.87
N PHE A 519 -9.73 -21.15 -2.10
CA PHE A 519 -11.14 -21.07 -1.73
C PHE A 519 -11.47 -21.70 -0.39
N PHE A 520 -12.62 -21.30 0.12
CA PHE A 520 -13.33 -21.94 1.21
C PHE A 520 -14.37 -22.93 0.65
N THR A 521 -14.46 -24.15 1.17
CA THR A 521 -15.52 -25.11 0.80
C THR A 521 -15.83 -26.12 1.90
N SER A 522 -16.93 -26.87 1.73
CA SER A 522 -17.44 -27.84 2.71
C SER A 522 -16.58 -29.11 2.82
N SER A 523 -16.68 -29.78 3.97
CA SER A 523 -15.98 -31.04 4.26
C SER A 523 -16.31 -32.17 3.26
N GLU A 524 -17.53 -32.13 2.74
CA GLU A 524 -18.09 -33.03 1.76
C GLU A 524 -17.46 -32.79 0.37
N ASN A 525 -17.35 -31.52 -0.03
CA ASN A 525 -16.65 -31.11 -1.25
C ASN A 525 -15.16 -31.45 -1.15
N VAL A 526 -14.51 -31.22 -0.01
CA VAL A 526 -13.12 -31.67 0.25
C VAL A 526 -12.99 -33.18 0.09
N THR A 527 -13.91 -33.96 0.66
CA THR A 527 -13.90 -35.43 0.58
C THR A 527 -14.10 -35.94 -0.85
N ALA A 528 -14.86 -35.22 -1.68
CA ALA A 528 -14.96 -35.51 -3.11
C ALA A 528 -13.68 -35.11 -3.87
N LEU A 529 -13.17 -33.89 -3.62
CA LEU A 529 -11.97 -33.33 -4.24
C LEU A 529 -10.73 -34.21 -4.03
N LEU A 530 -10.53 -34.75 -2.83
CA LEU A 530 -9.43 -35.67 -2.52
C LEU A 530 -9.48 -36.99 -3.32
N LYS A 531 -10.66 -37.43 -3.76
CA LYS A 531 -10.81 -38.59 -4.67
C LYS A 531 -10.49 -38.24 -6.12
N VAL A 532 -10.70 -36.97 -6.51
CA VAL A 532 -10.36 -36.45 -7.84
C VAL A 532 -8.86 -36.16 -7.96
N LEU A 533 -8.25 -35.52 -6.95
CA LEU A 533 -6.84 -35.10 -6.95
C LEU A 533 -5.85 -36.25 -7.23
N LYS A 534 -6.15 -37.47 -6.80
CA LYS A 534 -5.36 -38.68 -7.11
C LYS A 534 -5.24 -38.99 -8.61
N LYS A 535 -6.08 -38.41 -9.46
CA LYS A 535 -6.01 -38.51 -10.94
C LYS A 535 -5.19 -37.38 -11.57
N TYR A 536 -4.84 -36.35 -10.80
CA TYR A 536 -4.14 -35.15 -11.23
C TYR A 536 -2.72 -35.06 -10.67
N GLU A 537 -2.30 -35.98 -9.81
CA GLU A 537 -0.92 -36.15 -9.39
C GLU A 537 -0.07 -36.69 -10.56
N PRO A 538 1.13 -36.16 -10.84
CA PRO A 538 1.88 -35.11 -10.12
C PRO A 538 1.65 -33.67 -10.65
N ARG A 539 0.65 -33.43 -11.52
CA ARG A 539 0.40 -32.13 -12.20
C ARG A 539 -0.21 -31.04 -11.30
N VAL A 540 -0.70 -31.36 -10.11
CA VAL A 540 -1.35 -30.40 -9.19
C VAL A 540 -0.72 -30.51 -7.80
N ASN A 541 -0.23 -29.38 -7.29
CA ASN A 541 0.03 -29.23 -5.86
C ASN A 541 -1.24 -28.72 -5.17
N TYR A 542 -1.52 -29.26 -3.99
CA TYR A 542 -2.64 -28.82 -3.15
C TYR A 542 -2.19 -28.67 -1.70
N HIS A 543 -2.86 -27.79 -0.96
CA HIS A 543 -2.78 -27.71 0.49
C HIS A 543 -4.19 -27.44 1.01
N ILE A 544 -4.71 -28.35 1.83
CA ILE A 544 -6.04 -28.25 2.42
C ILE A 544 -5.86 -28.17 3.94
N VAL A 545 -6.46 -27.19 4.61
CA VAL A 545 -6.36 -27.00 6.07
C VAL A 545 -7.68 -26.49 6.66
N ASN A 546 -8.08 -27.00 7.82
CA ASN A 546 -9.25 -26.50 8.55
C ASN A 546 -8.87 -25.55 9.71
N VAL A 547 -9.87 -24.87 10.30
CA VAL A 547 -9.66 -23.96 11.44
C VAL A 547 -8.93 -24.62 12.63
N HIS A 548 -9.13 -25.93 12.82
CA HIS A 548 -8.48 -26.73 13.86
C HIS A 548 -7.02 -27.13 13.51
N GLY A 549 -6.43 -26.54 12.47
CA GLY A 549 -5.04 -26.78 12.06
C GLY A 549 -4.76 -28.15 11.44
N ARG A 550 -5.77 -28.99 11.19
CA ARG A 550 -5.57 -30.27 10.49
C ARG A 550 -5.33 -30.00 9.02
N ASN A 551 -4.12 -30.28 8.53
CA ASN A 551 -3.73 -30.05 7.15
C ASN A 551 -3.43 -31.33 6.37
N LEU A 552 -3.45 -31.21 5.04
CA LEU A 552 -2.99 -32.22 4.08
C LEU A 552 -2.41 -31.51 2.86
N THR A 553 -1.19 -31.88 2.45
CA THR A 553 -0.55 -31.34 1.25
C THR A 553 0.30 -32.41 0.56
N ASN A 554 0.57 -32.21 -0.74
CA ASN A 554 1.56 -32.95 -1.52
C ASN A 554 2.74 -32.05 -1.96
N ALA A 555 3.01 -30.96 -1.24
CA ALA A 555 4.22 -30.16 -1.46
C ALA A 555 5.47 -30.98 -1.06
N PRO A 556 6.43 -31.19 -1.97
CA PRO A 556 7.62 -32.01 -1.69
C PRO A 556 8.47 -31.33 -0.62
N ASP A 557 8.80 -32.07 0.44
CA ASP A 557 9.56 -31.61 1.62
C ASP A 557 9.08 -30.26 2.20
N MET A 558 7.78 -29.95 2.09
CA MET A 558 7.17 -28.67 2.46
C MET A 558 7.77 -27.43 1.72
N GLN A 559 8.46 -27.63 0.59
CA GLN A 559 9.17 -26.55 -0.11
C GLN A 559 8.23 -25.55 -0.81
N PRO A 560 8.62 -24.27 -0.92
CA PRO A 560 7.90 -23.26 -1.69
C PRO A 560 7.88 -23.53 -3.20
N ASN A 561 6.76 -23.25 -3.85
CA ASN A 561 6.57 -23.37 -5.30
C ASN A 561 6.42 -21.98 -5.93
N ALA A 562 7.36 -21.55 -6.77
CA ALA A 562 7.28 -20.26 -7.46
C ALA A 562 6.13 -20.25 -8.48
N VAL A 563 5.18 -19.32 -8.34
CA VAL A 563 3.98 -19.23 -9.19
C VAL A 563 3.98 -18.06 -10.16
N THR A 564 4.80 -17.03 -9.94
CA THR A 564 4.96 -15.90 -10.87
C THR A 564 6.43 -15.52 -11.00
N TRP A 565 6.91 -15.34 -12.23
CA TRP A 565 8.30 -14.95 -12.51
C TRP A 565 8.44 -14.16 -13.82
N GLY A 566 9.53 -13.41 -13.92
CA GLY A 566 9.86 -12.56 -15.05
C GLY A 566 11.32 -12.72 -15.48
N ILE A 567 11.54 -12.70 -16.80
CA ILE A 567 12.87 -12.76 -17.43
C ILE A 567 13.08 -11.43 -18.16
N PHE A 568 14.13 -10.70 -17.79
CA PHE A 568 14.38 -9.33 -18.27
C PHE A 568 15.75 -9.20 -18.91
N ALA A 569 15.88 -8.40 -19.96
CA ALA A 569 17.14 -8.19 -20.65
C ALA A 569 18.21 -7.62 -19.69
N GLY A 570 19.38 -8.27 -19.64
CA GLY A 570 20.51 -7.84 -18.80
C GLY A 570 20.30 -7.99 -17.29
N ARG A 571 19.34 -8.81 -16.82
CA ARG A 571 19.11 -9.09 -15.40
C ARG A 571 18.90 -10.58 -15.14
N GLU A 572 19.03 -10.98 -13.88
CA GLU A 572 18.64 -12.32 -13.43
C GLU A 572 17.12 -12.51 -13.41
N ILE A 573 16.67 -13.76 -13.19
CA ILE A 573 15.24 -14.11 -13.13
C ILE A 573 14.67 -13.65 -11.79
N VAL A 574 13.65 -12.78 -11.83
CA VAL A 574 12.91 -12.33 -10.64
C VAL A 574 11.66 -13.21 -10.50
N GLN A 575 11.41 -13.79 -9.33
CA GLN A 575 10.28 -14.70 -9.08
C GLN A 575 9.44 -14.24 -7.88
N PRO A 576 8.70 -13.12 -8.00
CA PRO A 576 8.23 -12.34 -6.86
C PRO A 576 7.03 -12.92 -6.11
N THR A 577 6.50 -14.07 -6.54
CA THR A 577 5.32 -14.69 -5.93
C THR A 577 5.50 -16.20 -5.80
N VAL A 578 5.39 -16.71 -4.57
CA VAL A 578 5.46 -18.14 -4.24
C VAL A 578 4.18 -18.64 -3.56
N VAL A 579 3.96 -19.96 -3.64
CA VAL A 579 3.09 -20.72 -2.74
C VAL A 579 3.97 -21.44 -1.73
N ASP A 580 3.91 -21.04 -0.46
CA ASP A 580 4.69 -21.64 0.64
C ASP A 580 3.76 -22.36 1.63
N PRO A 581 3.90 -23.70 1.80
CA PRO A 581 3.15 -24.48 2.78
C PRO A 581 3.29 -24.01 4.24
N VAL A 582 4.43 -23.43 4.63
CA VAL A 582 4.66 -22.93 6.00
C VAL A 582 3.90 -21.62 6.20
N SER A 583 4.10 -20.65 5.31
CA SER A 583 3.36 -19.37 5.34
C SER A 583 1.84 -19.56 5.28
N PHE A 584 1.34 -20.59 4.58
CA PHE A 584 -0.11 -20.90 4.54
C PHE A 584 -0.69 -21.20 5.93
N MET A 585 0.08 -21.87 6.79
CA MET A 585 -0.35 -22.20 8.15
C MET A 585 -0.46 -20.97 9.05
N SER A 586 0.27 -19.88 8.75
CA SER A 586 0.14 -18.57 9.41
C SER A 586 -0.93 -17.67 8.78
N TRP A 587 -1.15 -17.78 7.47
CA TRP A 587 -2.23 -17.08 6.76
C TRP A 587 -3.61 -17.57 7.18
N LYS A 588 -3.81 -18.89 7.31
CA LYS A 588 -5.13 -19.46 7.58
C LYS A 588 -5.79 -18.90 8.85
N ASP A 589 -5.04 -18.52 9.88
CA ASP A 589 -5.63 -17.93 11.09
C ASP A 589 -6.29 -16.57 10.82
N GLU A 590 -5.66 -15.71 9.99
CA GLU A 590 -6.27 -14.47 9.52
C GLU A 590 -7.45 -14.77 8.58
N ALA A 591 -7.26 -15.68 7.61
CA ALA A 591 -8.29 -16.02 6.63
C ALA A 591 -9.57 -16.58 7.27
N PHE A 592 -9.45 -17.42 8.32
CA PHE A 592 -10.59 -17.93 9.07
C PHE A 592 -11.18 -16.86 10.01
N ALA A 593 -10.36 -16.08 10.74
CA ALA A 593 -10.85 -15.04 11.63
C ALA A 593 -11.70 -13.98 10.92
N LEU A 594 -11.37 -13.62 9.67
CA LEU A 594 -12.12 -12.65 8.87
C LEU A 594 -13.62 -13.00 8.67
N TRP A 595 -13.99 -14.29 8.68
CA TRP A 595 -15.40 -14.71 8.68
C TRP A 595 -16.15 -14.18 9.92
N ILE A 596 -15.51 -14.23 11.08
CA ILE A 596 -16.11 -13.80 12.35
C ILE A 596 -16.00 -12.29 12.50
N GLU A 597 -14.82 -11.73 12.28
CA GLU A 597 -14.49 -10.34 12.57
C GLU A 597 -15.14 -9.33 11.62
N GLN A 598 -15.22 -9.61 10.32
CA GLN A 598 -15.84 -8.70 9.35
C GLN A 598 -17.32 -9.05 9.09
N TRP A 599 -17.68 -10.34 9.01
CA TRP A 599 -19.01 -10.77 8.55
C TRP A 599 -19.95 -11.14 9.71
N ALA A 600 -19.56 -12.07 10.60
CA ALA A 600 -20.46 -12.53 11.67
C ALA A 600 -20.86 -11.42 12.65
N LYS A 601 -19.94 -10.49 12.97
CA LYS A 601 -20.18 -9.33 13.84
C LYS A 601 -21.08 -8.23 13.23
N LEU A 602 -21.48 -8.35 11.96
CA LEU A 602 -22.55 -7.51 11.41
C LEU A 602 -23.91 -7.85 12.04
N TYR A 603 -24.12 -9.12 12.40
CA TYR A 603 -25.38 -9.63 12.92
C TYR A 603 -25.36 -9.82 14.45
N GLU A 604 -26.54 -9.79 15.07
CA GLU A 604 -26.68 -9.98 16.52
C GLU A 604 -26.29 -11.40 16.97
N ASP A 605 -25.85 -11.53 18.22
CA ASP A 605 -25.19 -12.72 18.77
C ASP A 605 -26.01 -14.02 18.63
N GLU A 606 -27.33 -13.95 18.76
CA GLU A 606 -28.25 -15.11 18.67
C GLU A 606 -28.95 -15.25 17.30
N SER A 607 -28.61 -14.40 16.32
CA SER A 607 -29.33 -14.33 15.04
C SER A 607 -29.08 -15.54 14.12
N PRO A 608 -30.08 -15.96 13.31
CA PRO A 608 -29.90 -17.01 12.29
C PRO A 608 -28.76 -16.73 11.32
N SER A 609 -28.62 -15.48 10.87
CA SER A 609 -27.53 -15.03 9.99
C SER A 609 -26.15 -15.31 10.59
N ARG A 610 -25.98 -15.02 11.88
CA ARG A 610 -24.73 -15.29 12.59
C ARG A 610 -24.46 -16.77 12.79
N MET A 611 -25.49 -17.56 13.10
CA MET A 611 -25.37 -19.02 13.20
C MET A 611 -24.93 -19.66 11.88
N ILE A 612 -25.39 -19.15 10.72
CA ILE A 612 -24.94 -19.62 9.40
C ILE A 612 -23.44 -19.34 9.20
N ILE A 613 -22.96 -18.12 9.45
CA ILE A 613 -21.53 -17.79 9.31
C ILE A 613 -20.66 -18.58 10.30
N GLN A 614 -21.12 -18.74 11.55
CA GLN A 614 -20.43 -19.54 12.57
C GLN A 614 -20.40 -21.04 12.22
N TYR A 615 -21.47 -21.57 11.62
CA TYR A 615 -21.55 -22.96 11.16
C TYR A 615 -20.56 -23.21 10.01
N ILE A 616 -20.53 -22.32 9.02
CA ILE A 616 -19.55 -22.31 7.93
C ILE A 616 -18.12 -22.35 8.53
N HIS A 617 -17.78 -21.36 9.35
CA HIS A 617 -16.47 -21.24 10.01
C HIS A 617 -16.06 -22.48 10.83
N GLY A 618 -16.97 -23.00 11.67
CA GLY A 618 -16.64 -24.02 12.68
C GLY A 618 -16.78 -25.48 12.25
N GLN A 619 -17.78 -25.83 11.42
CA GLN A 619 -18.12 -27.22 11.10
C GLN A 619 -17.60 -27.66 9.72
N ARG A 620 -17.73 -26.79 8.70
CA ARG A 620 -17.56 -27.22 7.29
C ARG A 620 -16.27 -26.75 6.63
N LEU A 621 -15.72 -25.59 6.99
CA LEU A 621 -14.62 -25.01 6.24
C LEU A 621 -13.28 -25.72 6.43
N SER A 622 -12.77 -26.22 5.30
CA SER A 622 -11.33 -26.21 5.04
C SER A 622 -11.03 -25.11 4.01
N SER A 623 -9.97 -24.34 4.24
CA SER A 623 -9.33 -23.58 3.17
C SER A 623 -8.64 -24.59 2.25
N GLY A 624 -9.04 -24.59 0.98
CA GLY A 624 -8.52 -25.44 -0.07
C GLY A 624 -7.70 -24.62 -1.06
N GLN A 625 -6.39 -24.80 -1.04
CA GLN A 625 -5.46 -24.23 -2.00
C GLN A 625 -5.15 -25.25 -3.11
N LEU A 626 -5.21 -24.82 -4.37
CA LEU A 626 -4.72 -25.57 -5.52
C LEU A 626 -3.80 -24.70 -6.38
N SER A 627 -2.59 -25.21 -6.64
CA SER A 627 -1.64 -24.64 -7.60
C SER A 627 -1.34 -25.67 -8.68
N VAL A 628 -1.58 -25.33 -9.95
CA VAL A 628 -1.38 -26.28 -11.05
C VAL A 628 0.10 -26.33 -11.43
N ALA A 629 0.82 -27.27 -10.82
CA ALA A 629 2.22 -27.60 -11.11
C ALA A 629 2.37 -28.38 -12.43
N GLY A 630 2.04 -27.75 -13.55
CA GLY A 630 2.30 -28.27 -14.89
C GLY A 630 3.08 -27.27 -15.73
N PRO A 631 4.22 -27.63 -16.36
CA PRO A 631 4.75 -26.84 -17.45
C PRO A 631 3.75 -26.84 -18.60
N GLY A 632 3.53 -25.68 -19.23
CA GLY A 632 2.65 -25.52 -20.39
C GLY A 632 3.19 -26.16 -21.67
N ARG A 633 3.45 -27.48 -21.66
CA ARG A 633 3.83 -28.21 -22.88
C ARG A 633 2.69 -28.13 -23.89
N HIS A 634 3.04 -27.73 -25.11
CA HIS A 634 2.13 -27.33 -26.17
C HIS A 634 0.95 -28.27 -26.39
N ALA A 635 -0.27 -27.72 -26.37
CA ALA A 635 -1.37 -28.19 -27.20
C ALA A 635 -1.24 -27.55 -28.60
N GLY A 636 -0.15 -27.88 -29.31
CA GLY A 636 0.12 -27.43 -30.68
C GLY A 636 -0.26 -28.51 -31.71
N PRO A 637 -0.65 -28.14 -32.95
CA PRO A 637 -1.07 -29.11 -33.94
C PRO A 637 0.09 -30.03 -34.36
N ALA A 638 -0.14 -31.34 -34.31
CA ALA A 638 0.82 -32.33 -34.77
C ALA A 638 0.98 -32.23 -36.30
N GLY A 639 2.15 -31.77 -36.77
CA GLY A 639 2.50 -31.76 -38.19
C GLY A 639 2.51 -33.17 -38.76
N ARG A 640 1.75 -33.40 -39.84
CA ARG A 640 1.74 -34.70 -40.53
C ARG A 640 3.05 -34.91 -41.30
N SER A 641 3.87 -35.85 -40.84
CA SER A 641 4.69 -36.68 -41.72
C SER A 641 3.93 -37.99 -41.99
N GLY A 642 4.03 -38.52 -43.21
CA GLY A 642 3.24 -39.68 -43.66
C GLY A 642 4.05 -40.96 -43.76
N GLY A 643 3.37 -42.11 -43.69
CA GLY A 643 3.97 -43.42 -44.00
C GLY A 643 3.10 -44.62 -43.64
N GLY A 644 2.99 -45.57 -44.59
CA GLY A 644 2.55 -46.95 -44.33
C GLY A 644 1.04 -47.22 -44.27
N ALA A 645 0.65 -48.41 -44.72
CA ALA A 645 -0.71 -48.94 -44.65
C ALA A 645 -0.70 -50.43 -44.27
N GLY A 646 -1.80 -50.93 -43.68
CA GLY A 646 -1.98 -52.33 -43.31
C GLY A 646 -3.25 -52.54 -42.46
N PRO A 647 -4.27 -53.30 -42.92
CA PRO A 647 -5.55 -53.45 -42.22
C PRO A 647 -5.74 -54.80 -41.53
N GLY A 648 -6.54 -54.84 -40.44
CA GLY A 648 -7.10 -56.09 -39.91
C GLY A 648 -7.62 -56.03 -38.46
N GLY A 649 -8.89 -56.41 -38.26
CA GLY A 649 -9.42 -56.81 -36.93
C GLY A 649 -10.23 -55.76 -36.14
N GLY A 650 -11.31 -56.23 -35.52
CA GLY A 650 -12.16 -55.56 -34.53
C GLY A 650 -13.22 -56.57 -34.01
N PRO A 651 -14.25 -56.17 -33.23
CA PRO A 651 -14.51 -54.84 -32.66
C PRO A 651 -14.94 -54.84 -31.15
N ALA A 652 -15.14 -53.62 -30.62
CA ALA A 652 -16.03 -53.26 -29.49
C ALA A 652 -15.65 -53.64 -28.03
N PRO A 653 -16.22 -52.99 -26.99
CA PRO A 653 -16.98 -51.72 -26.95
C PRO A 653 -16.45 -50.64 -25.96
N GLY A 654 -16.98 -49.41 -26.05
CA GLY A 654 -17.28 -48.64 -24.83
C GLY A 654 -16.34 -47.51 -24.35
N CYS A 655 -15.89 -46.59 -25.22
CA CYS A 655 -15.22 -45.35 -24.78
C CYS A 655 -16.01 -44.09 -25.16
N VAL A 656 -16.51 -43.34 -24.17
CA VAL A 656 -17.18 -42.04 -24.39
C VAL A 656 -16.14 -40.92 -24.40
N ARG A 657 -16.04 -40.22 -25.53
CA ARG A 657 -15.01 -39.21 -25.80
C ARG A 657 -15.61 -37.80 -25.75
N VAL A 658 -15.52 -37.14 -24.60
CA VAL A 658 -15.90 -35.72 -24.48
C VAL A 658 -14.79 -34.86 -25.07
N GLY A 659 -14.98 -34.43 -26.32
CA GLY A 659 -14.12 -33.49 -27.02
C GLY A 659 -14.94 -32.34 -27.57
N TRP A 660 -14.52 -31.10 -27.29
CA TRP A 660 -15.10 -29.91 -27.89
C TRP A 660 -14.93 -29.95 -29.41
N ARG A 661 -15.97 -29.59 -30.16
CA ARG A 661 -15.88 -29.34 -31.60
C ARG A 661 -15.96 -27.85 -31.85
N GLU A 662 -14.92 -27.30 -32.46
CA GLU A 662 -15.04 -26.08 -33.24
C GLU A 662 -15.82 -26.37 -34.53
N ALA A 663 -16.55 -25.38 -35.04
CA ALA A 663 -17.18 -25.43 -36.36
C ALA A 663 -16.55 -24.36 -37.25
N ALA A 664 -16.07 -24.77 -38.43
CA ALA A 664 -15.47 -23.87 -39.43
C ALA A 664 -16.56 -23.17 -40.27
N PRO A 665 -16.28 -22.01 -40.89
CA PRO A 665 -17.32 -21.05 -41.28
C PRO A 665 -17.84 -21.18 -42.72
N GLY A 666 -19.08 -20.73 -42.94
CA GLY A 666 -19.62 -20.37 -44.27
C GLY A 666 -21.12 -20.64 -44.43
N GLY A 667 -21.83 -19.74 -45.14
CA GLY A 667 -23.24 -19.92 -45.52
C GLY A 667 -24.16 -18.74 -45.19
N ARG A 668 -25.19 -18.50 -46.00
CA ARG A 668 -26.22 -17.46 -45.83
C ARG A 668 -27.61 -18.08 -45.67
N SER A 669 -28.56 -17.20 -45.31
CA SER A 669 -30.01 -17.19 -45.62
C SER A 669 -31.00 -18.13 -44.90
N SER A 670 -31.91 -17.45 -44.18
CA SER A 670 -33.40 -17.47 -44.32
C SER A 670 -34.30 -18.54 -43.65
N LEU A 671 -35.23 -18.00 -42.84
CA LEU A 671 -36.68 -18.29 -42.71
C LEU A 671 -37.22 -19.52 -41.95
N GLN A 672 -37.93 -19.20 -40.85
CA GLN A 672 -39.28 -19.63 -40.43
C GLN A 672 -39.78 -21.09 -40.58
N ALA A 673 -40.09 -21.72 -39.43
CA ALA A 673 -41.39 -22.32 -39.03
C ALA A 673 -41.24 -22.86 -37.58
N VAL A 674 -42.04 -22.52 -36.56
CA VAL A 674 -43.47 -22.82 -36.30
C VAL A 674 -43.77 -24.31 -36.11
N VAL A 675 -44.06 -24.71 -34.87
CA VAL A 675 -45.21 -25.52 -34.38
C VAL A 675 -45.09 -25.64 -32.84
N GLN A 676 -46.21 -25.65 -32.11
CA GLN A 676 -46.28 -25.76 -30.63
C GLN A 676 -47.25 -26.92 -30.22
N PRO A 677 -47.70 -27.11 -28.95
CA PRO A 677 -47.86 -28.45 -28.36
C PRO A 677 -49.32 -28.95 -28.32
N CYS A 678 -49.53 -30.08 -27.63
CA CYS A 678 -50.81 -30.67 -27.23
C CYS A 678 -50.70 -31.21 -25.79
N ASP A 679 -51.74 -31.24 -24.94
CA ASP A 679 -52.97 -30.40 -24.87
C ASP A 679 -53.70 -30.62 -23.52
N SER A 680 -54.92 -30.06 -23.38
CA SER A 680 -55.97 -30.26 -22.34
C SER A 680 -55.84 -29.46 -21.03
N THR A 681 -56.89 -28.85 -20.43
CA THR A 681 -58.30 -28.45 -20.78
C THR A 681 -58.85 -27.70 -19.53
N ASP A 682 -59.86 -26.80 -19.46
CA ASP A 682 -60.69 -25.89 -20.30
C ASP A 682 -61.43 -24.97 -19.24
N GLU A 683 -62.16 -23.86 -19.46
CA GLU A 683 -62.60 -22.95 -20.55
C GLU A 683 -62.82 -21.56 -19.83
N GLU A 684 -63.28 -20.40 -20.34
CA GLU A 684 -63.75 -19.84 -21.64
C GLU A 684 -63.28 -18.34 -21.65
N GLY A 685 -63.87 -17.48 -22.47
CA GLY A 685 -63.76 -16.01 -22.41
C GLY A 685 -65.15 -15.34 -22.26
N PRO A 686 -65.54 -14.38 -23.14
CA PRO A 686 -64.71 -13.69 -24.13
C PRO A 686 -65.02 -12.18 -24.34
N LYS A 687 -64.24 -11.55 -25.25
CA LYS A 687 -64.47 -10.31 -26.05
C LYS A 687 -63.96 -8.93 -25.54
N SER A 688 -63.38 -8.21 -26.50
CA SER A 688 -63.07 -6.76 -26.54
C SER A 688 -63.94 -6.09 -27.62
N PRO A 689 -64.00 -4.73 -27.77
CA PRO A 689 -62.95 -3.95 -28.46
C PRO A 689 -62.75 -2.49 -27.94
N GLY A 690 -61.85 -1.70 -28.58
CA GLY A 690 -61.77 -0.22 -28.46
C GLY A 690 -62.37 0.49 -29.69
N PRO A 691 -61.96 1.73 -30.11
CA PRO A 691 -60.99 2.69 -29.54
C PRO A 691 -61.52 4.18 -29.51
N GLN A 692 -60.62 5.19 -29.37
CA GLN A 692 -60.84 6.65 -29.65
C GLN A 692 -61.81 7.42 -28.71
N ASP A 693 -61.84 8.76 -28.57
CA ASP A 693 -61.01 9.90 -29.08
C ASP A 693 -60.99 11.10 -28.06
N ALA A 694 -60.45 12.29 -28.40
CA ALA A 694 -60.12 13.38 -27.44
C ALA A 694 -60.88 14.75 -27.59
N HIS A 695 -60.89 15.57 -26.52
CA HIS A 695 -61.18 17.03 -26.45
C HIS A 695 -60.61 17.60 -25.11
N THR A 696 -59.83 18.70 -24.97
CA THR A 696 -60.04 20.17 -25.19
C THR A 696 -61.25 20.76 -24.43
N GLY A 697 -61.20 21.88 -23.68
CA GLY A 697 -60.19 22.92 -23.34
C GLY A 697 -60.91 24.26 -23.00
N ALA A 698 -60.33 25.40 -22.59
CA ALA A 698 -59.06 25.79 -21.95
C ALA A 698 -59.10 27.32 -21.61
N GLY A 699 -58.42 27.88 -20.59
CA GLY A 699 -58.40 29.35 -20.37
C GLY A 699 -57.79 29.92 -19.06
N GLY A 700 -57.39 31.21 -19.12
CA GLY A 700 -56.97 32.16 -18.07
C GLY A 700 -57.04 33.60 -18.67
N PRO A 701 -56.33 34.66 -18.21
CA PRO A 701 -55.62 34.96 -16.94
C PRO A 701 -56.10 36.33 -16.32
N TRP A 702 -55.31 37.01 -15.45
CA TRP A 702 -55.01 38.48 -15.38
C TRP A 702 -54.22 38.88 -14.10
N LEU A 703 -53.88 40.18 -13.87
CA LEU A 703 -52.77 40.66 -13.00
C LEU A 703 -53.06 41.96 -12.19
N LEU A 704 -52.14 42.32 -11.25
CA LEU A 704 -51.93 43.61 -10.50
C LEU A 704 -52.84 43.86 -9.25
N GLY A 705 -52.42 44.52 -8.15
CA GLY A 705 -51.08 44.98 -7.68
C GLY A 705 -51.11 46.04 -6.52
N GLY A 706 -50.10 46.06 -5.62
CA GLY A 706 -49.85 47.09 -4.55
C GLY A 706 -50.53 46.85 -3.17
N GLU A 707 -50.02 47.26 -1.99
CA GLU A 707 -48.77 47.93 -1.52
C GLU A 707 -48.34 47.45 -0.09
N GLU A 708 -47.31 48.05 0.52
CA GLU A 708 -46.47 47.62 1.69
C GLU A 708 -46.80 48.36 3.05
N PRO A 709 -46.00 48.34 4.17
CA PRO A 709 -45.01 47.38 4.74
C PRO A 709 -45.13 47.13 6.29
N ALA A 710 -44.34 46.21 6.90
CA ALA A 710 -43.86 46.26 8.32
C ALA A 710 -42.79 45.18 8.68
N ALA A 711 -42.02 45.39 9.76
CA ALA A 711 -40.73 44.72 10.07
C ALA A 711 -40.73 43.62 11.18
N GLU A 712 -39.67 42.78 11.16
CA GLU A 712 -38.88 42.10 12.24
C GLU A 712 -39.53 41.49 13.52
N PRO A 713 -38.96 40.41 14.13
CA PRO A 713 -37.80 40.59 15.05
C PRO A 713 -36.83 39.37 15.24
N ALA A 714 -35.78 39.57 16.05
CA ALA A 714 -34.84 38.54 16.53
C ALA A 714 -34.75 38.43 18.10
N PRO A 715 -33.65 37.99 18.79
CA PRO A 715 -33.66 36.74 19.59
C PRO A 715 -33.39 36.89 21.11
N LYS A 716 -33.52 35.81 21.92
CA LYS A 716 -33.18 35.77 23.38
C LYS A 716 -32.69 34.40 23.92
N ALA A 717 -31.89 34.46 25.02
CA ALA A 717 -31.41 33.38 25.93
C ALA A 717 -30.91 34.02 27.27
N PRO A 718 -30.49 33.32 28.37
CA PRO A 718 -30.51 31.89 28.75
C PRO A 718 -31.64 31.57 29.77
N PRO A 719 -31.54 31.30 31.12
CA PRO A 719 -30.45 31.29 32.15
C PRO A 719 -30.23 29.91 32.89
N PRO A 720 -29.40 29.78 33.98
CA PRO A 720 -28.94 28.47 34.52
C PRO A 720 -29.23 28.11 36.01
N GLY A 721 -29.05 26.82 36.40
CA GLY A 721 -28.23 26.45 37.59
C GLY A 721 -28.74 25.49 38.71
N ARG A 722 -27.76 24.77 39.33
CA ARG A 722 -27.66 24.19 40.71
C ARG A 722 -28.20 22.77 41.06
N ARG A 723 -27.58 22.18 42.11
CA ARG A 723 -27.83 20.87 42.79
C ARG A 723 -28.51 21.05 44.17
N PRO A 724 -28.96 19.96 44.85
CA PRO A 724 -28.19 19.33 45.97
C PRO A 724 -28.17 17.77 45.87
N HIS A 725 -27.28 16.96 46.48
CA HIS A 725 -27.00 16.61 47.92
C HIS A 725 -28.27 16.21 48.73
N SER A 726 -28.36 15.19 49.61
CA SER A 726 -27.55 14.00 50.04
C SER A 726 -28.35 13.26 51.17
N GLY A 727 -28.12 12.03 51.67
CA GLY A 727 -27.13 10.94 51.48
C GLY A 727 -27.07 10.01 52.74
N LEU A 728 -26.18 8.99 52.77
CA LEU A 728 -25.70 8.18 53.95
C LEU A 728 -26.59 7.07 54.63
N ARG A 729 -25.98 5.88 54.84
CA ARG A 729 -26.21 4.82 55.90
C ARG A 729 -27.53 4.00 55.84
N THR A 730 -27.69 2.76 56.35
CA THR A 730 -26.88 1.76 57.14
C THR A 730 -26.99 0.31 56.58
N GLY A 731 -26.19 -0.67 57.05
CA GLY A 731 -26.37 -2.14 56.86
C GLY A 731 -27.10 -2.83 58.04
N PRO A 732 -26.88 -4.13 58.40
CA PRO A 732 -26.04 -5.20 57.79
C PRO A 732 -26.64 -6.66 57.83
N LEU A 733 -25.80 -7.70 57.63
CA LEU A 733 -25.94 -9.16 57.99
C LEU A 733 -26.83 -10.12 57.16
N GLY A 734 -26.42 -11.42 57.13
CA GLY A 734 -27.20 -12.58 56.60
C GLY A 734 -26.47 -13.45 55.54
N SER A 735 -25.37 -14.16 55.84
CA SER A 735 -25.29 -15.61 56.18
C SER A 735 -25.75 -16.63 55.11
N ALA A 736 -24.87 -17.59 54.79
CA ALA A 736 -25.00 -18.71 53.81
C ALA A 736 -25.94 -19.86 54.31
N PRO A 737 -26.14 -21.05 53.66
CA PRO A 737 -25.29 -21.80 52.69
C PRO A 737 -26.04 -22.42 51.46
N PRO A 738 -25.40 -23.19 50.55
CA PRO A 738 -26.02 -23.68 49.31
C PRO A 738 -26.72 -25.05 49.43
N ARG A 739 -27.43 -25.47 48.37
CA ARG A 739 -27.86 -26.86 48.15
C ARG A 739 -27.38 -27.39 46.79
N ALA A 740 -26.88 -28.62 46.81
CA ALA A 740 -26.30 -29.36 45.69
C ALA A 740 -27.23 -30.56 45.32
N PRO A 741 -26.90 -31.43 44.32
CA PRO A 741 -27.92 -32.03 43.46
C PRO A 741 -28.20 -33.54 43.70
N LEU A 742 -29.23 -34.05 43.03
CA LEU A 742 -29.57 -35.48 42.87
C LEU A 742 -30.16 -35.76 41.48
N LEU A 743 -30.12 -36.97 40.91
CA LEU A 743 -29.01 -37.94 40.76
C LEU A 743 -29.45 -39.12 39.85
N ARG A 744 -28.63 -39.53 38.87
CA ARG A 744 -28.45 -40.89 38.29
C ARG A 744 -27.55 -40.79 37.05
N PHE A 745 -26.25 -41.12 37.09
CA PHE A 745 -25.59 -42.44 37.16
C PHE A 745 -25.87 -43.40 35.99
N TRP A 746 -24.83 -43.70 35.21
CA TRP A 746 -24.08 -44.95 35.45
C TRP A 746 -22.57 -44.80 35.15
N PHE A 747 -21.81 -45.89 35.28
CA PHE A 747 -20.38 -45.85 35.67
C PHE A 747 -19.34 -45.66 34.56
N CYS A 748 -18.19 -45.11 34.98
CA CYS A 748 -16.90 -45.20 34.31
C CYS A 748 -15.89 -45.85 35.27
N LEU A 749 -14.94 -46.65 34.78
CA LEU A 749 -13.83 -47.17 35.59
C LEU A 749 -12.56 -47.42 34.76
N ARG A 750 -11.42 -46.95 35.28
CA ARG A 750 -10.06 -47.16 34.75
C ARG A 750 -9.19 -47.66 35.90
N ALA A 751 -8.59 -48.85 35.80
CA ALA A 751 -7.53 -49.29 36.71
C ALA A 751 -6.67 -50.44 36.14
N LYS A 752 -5.36 -50.37 36.41
CA LYS A 752 -4.39 -51.49 36.54
C LYS A 752 -4.00 -51.55 38.04
N PRO A 753 -3.06 -52.41 38.54
CA PRO A 753 -2.37 -53.58 37.98
C PRO A 753 -2.38 -54.85 38.89
N ARG A 754 -1.89 -56.02 38.40
CA ARG A 754 -0.70 -56.76 38.93
C ARG A 754 -0.60 -58.24 38.50
N LEU A 755 0.65 -58.67 38.28
CA LEU A 755 1.28 -60.00 38.52
C LEU A 755 0.64 -61.31 38.00
N GLY A 756 1.46 -62.10 37.29
CA GLY A 756 1.26 -63.52 36.99
C GLY A 756 2.36 -64.06 36.06
N CYS A 757 3.13 -65.07 36.49
CA CYS A 757 4.28 -65.60 35.74
C CYS A 757 3.98 -66.96 35.09
N ARG A 758 4.48 -67.21 33.86
CA ARG A 758 5.25 -68.43 33.52
C ARG A 758 5.91 -68.39 32.13
N SER A 759 7.18 -68.77 32.15
CA SER A 759 8.10 -69.24 31.10
C SER A 759 7.55 -69.86 29.79
N SER A 760 8.16 -69.48 28.65
CA SER A 760 8.98 -70.40 27.83
C SER A 760 9.83 -69.69 26.74
N THR A 761 11.12 -70.03 26.68
CA THR A 761 12.10 -69.80 25.57
C THR A 761 12.41 -71.17 24.93
N PRO A 762 13.25 -71.34 23.87
CA PRO A 762 14.14 -70.42 23.12
C PRO A 762 13.74 -70.33 21.60
N ALA A 763 14.52 -69.86 20.61
CA ALA A 763 15.97 -69.59 20.50
C ALA A 763 16.38 -68.50 19.48
N THR A 764 17.66 -68.11 19.56
CA THR A 764 18.46 -67.25 18.65
C THR A 764 19.61 -68.13 18.06
N PRO A 765 20.77 -67.67 17.52
CA PRO A 765 21.28 -66.34 17.13
C PRO A 765 21.84 -66.30 15.68
N SER A 766 22.36 -65.17 15.16
CA SER A 766 23.80 -64.77 15.14
C SER A 766 24.08 -64.10 13.76
N TRP A 767 25.07 -63.24 13.47
CA TRP A 767 26.27 -62.64 14.12
C TRP A 767 26.49 -61.23 13.48
N ALA A 768 27.31 -60.28 13.96
CA ALA A 768 27.98 -60.04 15.26
C ALA A 768 28.62 -58.62 15.30
N ALA A 769 29.03 -58.21 16.52
CA ALA A 769 30.18 -57.35 16.86
C ALA A 769 30.20 -55.84 16.47
N GLU A 770 30.60 -54.89 17.35
CA GLU A 770 30.83 -54.87 18.82
C GLU A 770 30.96 -53.39 19.30
N SER A 771 30.45 -52.97 20.48
CA SER A 771 31.12 -52.80 21.81
C SER A 771 32.34 -51.86 21.84
N TRP A 772 32.58 -50.97 22.83
CA TRP A 772 31.96 -50.69 24.15
C TRP A 772 31.61 -49.16 24.25
N ASP A 773 31.46 -48.41 25.35
CA ASP A 773 31.57 -48.64 26.81
C ASP A 773 30.73 -47.59 27.63
N CYS A 774 30.99 -47.45 28.94
CA CYS A 774 30.34 -46.57 29.93
C CYS A 774 31.39 -45.92 30.89
N PRO A 775 31.08 -45.18 32.00
CA PRO A 775 29.86 -45.19 32.83
C PRO A 775 29.29 -43.82 33.34
N THR A 776 28.26 -43.96 34.19
CA THR A 776 27.40 -43.02 34.95
C THR A 776 28.10 -42.37 36.18
N PRO A 777 27.50 -41.45 37.01
CA PRO A 777 26.05 -41.20 37.27
C PRO A 777 25.56 -39.75 37.54
N CYS A 778 24.23 -39.63 37.75
CA CYS A 778 23.52 -38.44 38.27
C CYS A 778 23.52 -38.39 39.82
N PRO A 779 23.04 -37.28 40.42
CA PRO A 779 21.85 -37.42 41.29
C PRO A 779 20.82 -36.25 41.30
N THR A 780 19.56 -36.63 41.61
CA THR A 780 18.50 -35.89 42.36
C THR A 780 18.02 -34.47 42.00
N GLN A 781 16.77 -34.41 41.51
CA GLN A 781 15.60 -33.65 42.02
C GLN A 781 15.78 -32.29 42.75
N ALA A 782 15.07 -31.27 42.24
CA ALA A 782 14.31 -30.29 43.03
C ALA A 782 13.14 -29.72 42.18
N SER A 783 12.16 -29.06 42.80
CA SER A 783 10.96 -28.50 42.15
C SER A 783 10.60 -27.10 42.71
N PHE A 784 9.48 -26.51 42.24
CA PHE A 784 9.03 -25.11 42.46
C PHE A 784 9.89 -24.08 41.70
N SER A 785 9.45 -23.01 41.02
CA SER A 785 8.16 -22.38 40.63
C SER A 785 8.07 -20.92 41.08
N SER A 786 7.53 -20.07 40.21
CA SER A 786 6.86 -18.77 40.47
C SER A 786 7.65 -17.59 41.08
N SER A 787 7.38 -16.41 40.49
CA SER A 787 7.35 -15.07 41.10
C SER A 787 8.63 -14.25 41.28
N GLN A 788 8.80 -13.32 40.33
CA GLN A 788 8.84 -11.85 40.52
C GLN A 788 10.02 -11.13 41.24
N GLU A 789 10.18 -9.88 40.76
CA GLU A 789 10.75 -8.69 41.40
C GLU A 789 12.27 -8.55 41.65
N LEU A 790 12.89 -7.79 40.73
CA LEU A 790 13.52 -6.49 41.02
C LEU A 790 14.35 -6.37 42.31
N TRP A 791 15.68 -6.43 42.17
CA TRP A 791 16.58 -5.69 43.07
C TRP A 791 17.63 -4.90 42.28
N VAL A 792 17.64 -3.58 42.46
CA VAL A 792 18.63 -2.67 41.90
C VAL A 792 19.81 -2.54 42.87
N ARG A 793 21.04 -2.76 42.40
CA ARG A 793 22.24 -2.21 43.06
C ARG A 793 23.28 -1.70 42.07
N ARG A 794 23.82 -0.51 42.39
CA ARG A 794 24.92 0.15 41.68
C ARG A 794 26.28 -0.43 42.14
N GLN A 795 27.21 -0.64 41.21
CA GLN A 795 28.64 -0.28 41.30
C GLN A 795 29.22 -0.42 39.87
N VAL A 796 29.73 0.60 39.18
CA VAL A 796 30.90 1.50 39.42
C VAL A 796 32.22 0.93 38.85
N ARG A 797 32.67 1.60 37.77
CA ARG A 797 34.06 1.73 37.25
C ARG A 797 34.80 0.56 36.57
N ARG A 798 34.80 0.66 35.22
CA ARG A 798 35.97 0.85 34.33
C ARG A 798 36.89 -0.37 34.02
N PRO A 799 37.72 -0.29 32.94
CA PRO A 799 37.84 -1.41 31.99
C PRO A 799 39.22 -2.09 31.90
N TRP A 800 39.24 -3.20 31.16
CA TRP A 800 40.40 -3.78 30.47
C TRP A 800 40.03 -3.85 28.97
N GLN A 801 40.83 -3.36 28.01
CA GLN A 801 42.20 -3.71 27.61
C GLN A 801 42.32 -5.08 26.92
N SER A 802 42.91 -5.03 25.72
CA SER A 802 43.12 -6.14 24.78
C SER A 802 44.32 -7.02 25.14
N PRO A 803 44.45 -8.18 24.48
CA PRO A 803 45.76 -8.72 24.14
C PRO A 803 45.96 -8.93 22.62
N ALA A 804 47.20 -8.75 22.18
CA ALA A 804 47.79 -9.27 20.93
C ALA A 804 49.09 -10.03 21.32
N HIS A 805 49.77 -10.85 20.48
CA HIS A 805 49.59 -11.14 19.04
C HIS A 805 49.18 -12.62 18.78
N VAL A 806 49.84 -13.55 18.08
CA VAL A 806 51.18 -13.72 17.45
C VAL A 806 51.05 -14.50 16.11
N HIS A 807 52.14 -14.61 15.34
CA HIS A 807 52.38 -15.34 14.08
C HIS A 807 51.66 -16.70 13.88
N HIS A 808 51.24 -17.06 12.65
CA HIS A 808 52.15 -17.44 11.56
C HIS A 808 51.59 -17.26 10.12
N THR A 809 52.51 -17.00 9.18
CA THR A 809 52.33 -17.13 7.71
C THR A 809 53.12 -18.32 7.16
N PRO A 810 52.76 -18.83 5.97
CA PRO A 810 53.60 -18.56 4.79
C PRO A 810 52.80 -18.15 3.53
N VAL A 811 53.53 -17.80 2.46
CA VAL A 811 53.01 -17.24 1.20
C VAL A 811 53.26 -18.20 0.02
N SER A 812 52.39 -18.22 -0.99
CA SER A 812 52.76 -18.68 -2.33
C SER A 812 52.06 -17.86 -3.44
N PHE A 813 52.85 -17.28 -4.34
CA PHE A 813 52.41 -16.56 -5.54
C PHE A 813 52.59 -17.44 -6.80
N ARG A 814 51.82 -17.19 -7.86
CA ARG A 814 52.22 -17.43 -9.26
C ARG A 814 51.81 -16.26 -10.15
N TYR A 815 52.39 -16.19 -11.35
CA TYR A 815 52.69 -14.93 -12.04
C TYR A 815 52.59 -15.06 -13.57
N SER A 816 51.86 -14.15 -14.23
CA SER A 816 51.94 -13.87 -15.69
C SER A 816 50.95 -12.75 -16.06
N GLY A 817 51.27 -11.71 -16.84
CA GLY A 817 52.58 -11.25 -17.35
C GLY A 817 52.46 -10.49 -18.69
N LEU A 818 53.16 -9.36 -18.83
CA LEU A 818 53.27 -8.49 -20.03
C LEU A 818 51.99 -7.64 -20.33
N ARG A 819 52.05 -6.44 -20.94
CA ARG A 819 53.18 -5.65 -21.50
C ARG A 819 52.94 -4.13 -21.31
N ALA A 820 53.94 -3.29 -21.62
CA ALA A 820 53.99 -1.87 -21.24
C ALA A 820 53.87 -0.87 -22.42
N ALA A 821 53.54 0.38 -22.10
CA ALA A 821 53.94 1.59 -22.84
C ALA A 821 53.93 2.85 -21.94
N TRP A 822 54.86 3.77 -22.18
CA TRP A 822 54.96 5.15 -21.66
C TRP A 822 55.67 6.00 -22.75
N PRO A 823 55.53 7.33 -22.75
CA PRO A 823 56.76 8.12 -22.76
C PRO A 823 56.79 9.39 -21.87
N GLN A 824 58.02 9.84 -21.69
CA GLN A 824 58.60 11.03 -21.04
C GLN A 824 58.30 12.37 -21.79
N SER A 825 58.61 13.60 -21.35
CA SER A 825 59.29 14.19 -20.14
C SER A 825 59.17 15.75 -20.11
N LEU A 826 59.96 16.41 -19.21
CA LEU A 826 60.37 17.85 -19.14
C LEU A 826 59.52 18.74 -18.18
N ARG A 827 60.05 19.72 -17.43
CA ARG A 827 61.39 20.05 -16.84
C ARG A 827 61.19 21.18 -15.78
N THR A 828 62.05 21.27 -14.75
CA THR A 828 62.20 22.41 -13.78
C THR A 828 63.24 23.45 -14.31
N PRO A 829 63.60 24.59 -13.63
CA PRO A 829 63.32 25.17 -12.28
C PRO A 829 62.61 26.55 -12.34
N GLY A 830 62.53 27.47 -11.35
CA GLY A 830 62.97 27.63 -9.92
C GLY A 830 61.94 28.54 -9.19
N GLU A 831 62.10 29.11 -7.98
CA GLU A 831 63.24 29.66 -7.23
C GLU A 831 63.05 29.52 -5.69
N ASP A 832 64.06 29.88 -4.88
CA ASP A 832 64.04 29.85 -3.40
C ASP A 832 63.40 31.09 -2.75
N PHE A 833 62.83 30.93 -1.54
CA PHE A 833 62.90 31.96 -0.48
C PHE A 833 62.93 31.34 0.93
N SER A 834 63.48 32.07 1.89
CA SER A 834 64.20 31.48 3.03
C SER A 834 63.57 31.63 4.43
N CYS A 835 63.76 30.59 5.25
CA CYS A 835 64.11 30.61 6.69
C CYS A 835 63.44 31.63 7.65
N CYS A 836 62.58 31.13 8.55
CA CYS A 836 62.61 31.31 10.02
C CYS A 836 61.37 30.65 10.67
N GLY A 837 61.41 30.02 11.85
CA GLY A 837 62.55 29.59 12.67
C GLY A 837 62.22 29.43 14.16
N HIS A 838 62.36 28.22 14.73
CA HIS A 838 62.45 27.92 16.18
C HIS A 838 61.17 28.15 17.06
N ASN A 839 60.97 27.53 18.26
CA ASN A 839 61.38 26.21 18.79
C ASN A 839 60.60 25.90 20.13
N PHE A 840 60.54 24.64 20.56
CA PHE A 840 60.03 24.14 21.89
C PHE A 840 58.56 24.45 22.27
N ALA A 841 58.01 23.95 23.41
CA ALA A 841 57.72 22.56 23.81
C ALA A 841 57.06 22.52 25.22
N GLN A 842 56.43 21.39 25.60
CA GLN A 842 55.95 21.04 26.96
C GLN A 842 54.75 21.89 27.50
N HIS A 843 53.98 21.48 28.52
CA HIS A 843 54.03 20.27 29.36
C HIS A 843 52.63 19.74 29.77
N ARG A 844 52.53 18.40 29.90
CA ARG A 844 51.48 17.58 30.56
C ARG A 844 50.51 18.28 31.55
N ARG A 845 49.23 17.90 31.48
CA ARG A 845 48.64 16.95 32.45
C ARG A 845 47.56 16.08 31.83
#